data_AF-A0A7X1LSN0-F1
#
_entry.id   AF-A0A7X1LSN0-F1
#
_cell.length_a   1.000
_cell.length_b   1.000
_cell.length_c   1.000
_cell.angle_alpha   90.00
_cell.angle_beta   90.00
_cell.angle_gamma   90.00
#
_symmetry.space_group_name_H-M   'P 1'
#
loop_
_entity.id
_entity.type
_entity.pdbx_description
1 polymer ?
#
loop_
_entity_poly.entity_id
_entity_poly.type
_entity_poly.pdbx_seq_one_letter_code
_entity_poly.pdbx_strand_id
1 'polypeptide(L)'
;MNNGADGTADGTVRRRTVLATALGAVPVALAGGVAAAGRASAAPAGQAASAVPTAPQGTAVEALTVEHRSDPLGVDAENPRFGWRMSSPVRGRRQSAYRLLVATSADRLRPGRADVWDSGRVVSAESVAVRHAGRALTPSTRYFWTVRVWDERGRPLPDAPVATFETGLMSTDGTTRWDGARWITMAGKKPNSPGAPLLRRQVALRGRVREARLYLSALGVYEAYVNGRRVSVPHGDGTTHELLAPGWTNYDTTVSYLTYDVTALVGEDRQLTLAAVLGNGWYNGRVSDGSVYYAEDGNPLALKAKLLLRYADGSTQSVVTGPGSGWKATDTGPYRADDIYDGQTYDARRELPGWTANGFDDSAWADVAEHGHAARFPGAKLVAYPGESARLTPEWDRRPRSVTVYTGVTGQAGSPNGKGRVVVDPARTVTDPARAATASVTLAEGDTAVFDLGQNMVGVPRYTLRGPAGAEVAFRFGEMLNDTSKGADGPEGSVYRANLRTAKATSTYTLKGDPHGETHEDSLTFYGFRYASVTVTGGPVTVTSLTGRVATSALREIGTVTTDDAQVNQLISNVHWGQRGNYLWIPTDCPQRDERLGWTGDTQLFCGTGLYNVDAVAFLSHFEDILIESQKTYGLDGAQFTAVAPGNRYNAAAPVSGWADCGVVVPWTVWQMSGDRTVVDRSWAAMTRYLDWIRARTGDTYAGQGALFADWLAPQSTGTQFMSDVYYAYSTRLMAQMARATDRTAEADRYDALFADIKRAFLAKYLTVDGDTVTVRSSLGGSPINGTAPEDNSQTALLWVLKLGLYDTEAQRRRLVALLADNIGNDAAYKAAHPGSTRVQYAENTLSVGFLGVNVLAPVLTDEGRADLAYKLLHQNAMPSWLYSVDNGATTVWERWNSYSKQDGFGPVEMNSFNHYSYGAIMEWMYEGMAGIAKDPEHPGFRHFFLRPHPDPTGRITHVAGEHVSPYGRIASEWTVKDRTLTYRAVVPANSTATLRLPAADPDTVREGRTPLSHVGGVRYLGFADGTASYRLPSGRYEVTSALS
;
A
#
# COMPACT_ATOMS: atom_id res chain seq x y z
N MET A 1 9.26 -52.01 -25.79
CA MET A 1 8.74 -53.23 -26.47
C MET A 1 7.55 -53.71 -25.66
N ASN A 2 6.36 -53.71 -26.31
CA ASN A 2 5.14 -54.52 -26.14
C ASN A 2 5.07 -55.53 -24.98
N ASN A 3 3.94 -55.83 -24.33
CA ASN A 3 2.51 -55.53 -24.46
C ASN A 3 1.87 -55.96 -23.11
N GLY A 4 0.91 -55.23 -22.54
CA GLY A 4 -0.53 -55.57 -22.65
C GLY A 4 -1.06 -56.14 -21.31
N ALA A 5 -2.34 -56.18 -20.96
CA ALA A 5 -3.58 -55.47 -21.28
C ALA A 5 -4.67 -56.18 -20.43
N ASP A 6 -5.83 -55.53 -20.27
CA ASP A 6 -7.12 -56.05 -19.76
C ASP A 6 -7.26 -56.26 -18.24
N GLY A 7 -8.35 -55.87 -17.57
CA GLY A 7 -9.62 -55.29 -18.02
C GLY A 7 -10.70 -55.56 -16.97
N THR A 8 -11.52 -54.53 -16.67
CA THR A 8 -12.94 -54.55 -16.25
C THR A 8 -13.35 -55.32 -14.96
N ALA A 9 -14.46 -55.06 -14.27
CA ALA A 9 -15.35 -53.92 -14.03
C ALA A 9 -16.30 -54.35 -12.88
N ASP A 10 -16.77 -53.36 -12.12
CA ASP A 10 -18.11 -53.23 -11.50
C ASP A 10 -18.54 -54.11 -10.29
N GLY A 11 -19.41 -53.54 -9.44
CA GLY A 11 -20.37 -54.33 -8.64
C GLY A 11 -20.45 -54.17 -7.11
N THR A 12 -20.87 -52.99 -6.64
CA THR A 12 -21.97 -52.79 -5.66
C THR A 12 -22.12 -53.55 -4.30
N VAL A 13 -22.06 -52.75 -3.22
CA VAL A 13 -22.97 -52.61 -2.04
C VAL A 13 -23.27 -53.80 -1.09
N ARG A 14 -22.95 -53.69 0.23
CA ARG A 14 -23.90 -53.50 1.36
C ARG A 14 -23.28 -53.63 2.78
N ARG A 15 -23.89 -52.85 3.67
CA ARG A 15 -23.62 -52.56 5.10
C ARG A 15 -23.86 -53.72 6.09
N ARG A 16 -23.18 -53.65 7.25
CA ARG A 16 -23.67 -53.73 8.67
C ARG A 16 -22.48 -54.14 9.57
N THR A 17 -21.88 -53.25 10.38
CA THR A 17 -22.21 -52.88 11.78
C THR A 17 -22.60 -54.04 12.70
N VAL A 18 -21.82 -54.30 13.77
CA VAL A 18 -22.25 -54.49 15.18
C VAL A 18 -21.05 -54.34 16.16
N LEU A 19 -21.35 -53.68 17.29
CA LEU A 19 -20.80 -53.55 18.67
C LEU A 19 -19.74 -54.58 19.19
N ALA A 20 -19.01 -54.43 20.31
CA ALA A 20 -19.22 -53.71 21.59
C ALA A 20 -17.94 -53.67 22.48
N THR A 21 -17.82 -52.62 23.32
CA THR A 21 -17.45 -52.52 24.78
C THR A 21 -16.68 -53.66 25.50
N ALA A 22 -15.94 -53.50 26.62
CA ALA A 22 -15.38 -52.44 27.49
C ALA A 22 -14.47 -53.20 28.53
N LEU A 23 -13.44 -52.65 29.19
CA LEU A 23 -13.42 -52.07 30.57
C LEU A 23 -11.99 -52.27 31.14
N GLY A 24 -11.49 -51.37 32.01
CA GLY A 24 -10.32 -51.64 32.87
C GLY A 24 -9.65 -50.40 33.50
N ALA A 25 -9.56 -50.37 34.84
CA ALA A 25 -9.28 -49.24 35.72
C ALA A 25 -7.80 -48.73 35.85
N VAL A 26 -7.67 -47.58 36.53
CA VAL A 26 -6.50 -46.72 36.88
C VAL A 26 -6.02 -47.04 38.33
N PRO A 27 -4.72 -46.93 38.75
CA PRO A 27 -4.25 -45.72 39.48
C PRO A 27 -2.73 -45.33 39.48
N VAL A 28 -2.49 -44.00 39.56
CA VAL A 28 -1.50 -43.22 40.36
C VAL A 28 -0.01 -43.03 39.92
N ALA A 29 0.34 -41.74 39.70
CA ALA A 29 1.56 -40.90 39.99
C ALA A 29 2.99 -41.50 39.92
N LEU A 30 4.09 -40.84 39.50
CA LEU A 30 4.52 -39.43 39.44
C LEU A 30 5.82 -39.33 38.56
N ALA A 31 6.01 -38.18 37.89
CA ALA A 31 7.26 -37.56 37.38
C ALA A 31 8.17 -38.26 36.32
N GLY A 32 8.36 -37.56 35.17
CA GLY A 32 9.62 -37.57 34.40
C GLY A 32 9.58 -38.14 32.97
N GLY A 33 9.77 -37.27 31.97
CA GLY A 33 10.66 -37.54 30.83
C GLY A 33 10.15 -38.27 29.57
N VAL A 34 10.18 -37.53 28.46
CA VAL A 34 10.70 -37.91 27.12
C VAL A 34 9.82 -38.71 26.12
N ALA A 35 9.81 -38.16 24.90
CA ALA A 35 9.66 -38.79 23.57
C ALA A 35 8.29 -39.31 23.08
N ALA A 36 7.81 -38.60 22.05
CA ALA A 36 7.47 -39.09 20.71
C ALA A 36 6.65 -40.40 20.57
N ALA A 37 5.48 -40.29 19.96
CA ALA A 37 5.35 -40.46 18.50
C ALA A 37 3.89 -40.38 18.04
N GLY A 38 3.71 -39.73 16.88
CA GLY A 38 2.76 -40.18 15.87
C GLY A 38 1.36 -39.59 15.92
N ARG A 39 1.13 -38.58 15.06
CA ARG A 39 0.08 -38.65 14.03
C ARG A 39 0.29 -37.57 12.97
N ALA A 40 -0.02 -37.97 11.75
CA ALA A 40 0.26 -37.31 10.49
C ALA A 40 -0.26 -35.87 10.39
N SER A 41 0.58 -34.96 9.91
CA SER A 41 0.20 -33.60 9.53
C SER A 41 -0.25 -33.58 8.07
N ALA A 42 -1.57 -33.47 7.86
CA ALA A 42 -2.12 -32.92 6.64
C ALA A 42 -1.90 -31.38 6.63
N ALA A 43 -1.68 -30.83 5.43
CA ALA A 43 -1.33 -29.43 5.16
C ALA A 43 -2.31 -28.40 5.77
N PRO A 44 -1.85 -27.22 6.23
CA PRO A 44 -2.75 -26.11 6.48
C PRO A 44 -2.93 -25.32 5.17
N ALA A 45 -3.91 -25.74 4.38
CA ALA A 45 -4.77 -24.79 3.69
C ALA A 45 -5.95 -24.52 4.63
N GLY A 46 -5.77 -23.60 5.57
CA GLY A 46 -6.86 -22.93 6.27
C GLY A 46 -6.69 -21.46 5.94
N GLN A 47 -7.54 -20.86 5.09
CA GLN A 47 -8.81 -20.31 5.59
C GLN A 47 -8.69 -20.02 7.09
N ALA A 48 -8.24 -18.81 7.42
CA ALA A 48 -8.97 -18.10 8.45
C ALA A 48 -10.41 -18.03 7.94
N ALA A 49 -11.19 -19.09 8.19
CA ALA A 49 -12.61 -18.94 8.32
C ALA A 49 -12.73 -17.82 9.34
N SER A 50 -13.16 -16.64 8.88
CA SER A 50 -13.60 -15.59 9.78
C SER A 50 -14.47 -16.30 10.80
N ALA A 51 -14.08 -16.27 12.08
CA ALA A 51 -15.02 -16.59 13.11
C ALA A 51 -16.21 -15.69 12.79
N VAL A 52 -17.31 -16.27 12.30
CA VAL A 52 -18.52 -15.52 11.97
C VAL A 52 -18.78 -14.71 13.23
N PRO A 53 -18.63 -13.38 13.21
CA PRO A 53 -18.84 -12.59 14.41
C PRO A 53 -20.25 -12.94 14.84
N THR A 54 -20.39 -13.46 16.07
CA THR A 54 -21.71 -13.78 16.62
C THR A 54 -22.59 -12.58 16.35
N ALA A 55 -23.68 -12.78 15.59
CA ALA A 55 -24.52 -11.68 15.15
C ALA A 55 -24.86 -10.81 16.37
N PRO A 56 -24.61 -9.49 16.31
CA PRO A 56 -24.81 -8.65 17.48
C PRO A 56 -26.25 -8.80 17.94
N GLN A 57 -26.45 -9.03 19.25
CA GLN A 57 -27.79 -9.25 19.83
C GLN A 57 -28.67 -7.98 19.74
N GLY A 58 -28.08 -6.81 19.42
CA GLY A 58 -28.76 -5.53 19.24
C GLY A 58 -27.94 -4.55 18.38
N THR A 59 -28.43 -3.32 18.21
CA THR A 59 -27.69 -2.25 17.51
C THR A 59 -26.62 -1.66 18.45
N ALA A 60 -25.37 -1.54 17.98
CA ALA A 60 -24.24 -0.97 18.71
C ALA A 60 -23.52 0.11 17.90
N VAL A 61 -22.87 1.04 18.61
CA VAL A 61 -21.93 2.03 18.05
C VAL A 61 -20.52 1.61 18.41
N GLU A 62 -19.64 1.52 17.42
CA GLU A 62 -18.31 0.91 17.55
C GLU A 62 -17.29 1.52 16.59
N ALA A 63 -16.05 1.00 16.62
CA ALA A 63 -14.95 1.42 15.75
C ALA A 63 -14.75 2.95 15.73
N LEU A 64 -14.60 3.50 16.93
CA LEU A 64 -14.36 4.91 17.16
C LEU A 64 -12.99 5.31 16.62
N THR A 65 -12.92 6.38 15.83
CA THR A 65 -11.68 6.90 15.27
C THR A 65 -11.52 8.39 15.51
N VAL A 66 -10.26 8.82 15.60
CA VAL A 66 -9.85 10.22 15.53
C VAL A 66 -8.81 10.35 14.42
N GLU A 67 -9.01 11.26 13.48
CA GLU A 67 -8.14 11.39 12.29
C GLU A 67 -7.99 10.05 11.53
N HIS A 68 -9.10 9.32 11.39
CA HIS A 68 -9.18 7.97 10.78
C HIS A 68 -8.39 6.85 11.49
N ARG A 69 -7.80 7.12 12.66
CA ARG A 69 -7.03 6.14 13.44
C ARG A 69 -7.74 5.77 14.75
N SER A 70 -7.53 4.54 15.21
CA SER A 70 -8.00 4.07 16.52
C SER A 70 -7.03 4.52 17.60
N ASP A 71 -7.54 5.11 18.68
CA ASP A 71 -6.77 5.56 19.85
C ASP A 71 -5.42 6.26 19.53
N PRO A 72 -5.37 7.24 18.61
CA PRO A 72 -4.11 7.76 18.10
C PRO A 72 -3.32 8.54 19.16
N LEU A 73 -2.00 8.38 19.11
CA LEU A 73 -1.02 9.14 19.88
C LEU A 73 -0.31 10.16 18.98
N GLY A 74 -0.15 11.40 19.45
CA GLY A 74 0.53 12.46 18.71
C GLY A 74 -0.36 13.18 17.70
N VAL A 75 -1.61 13.49 18.06
CA VAL A 75 -2.52 14.24 17.19
C VAL A 75 -2.21 15.75 17.28
N ASP A 76 -1.77 16.35 16.17
CA ASP A 76 -1.48 17.79 16.09
C ASP A 76 -2.61 18.62 15.48
N ALA A 77 -3.66 17.98 14.96
CA ALA A 77 -4.83 18.68 14.45
C ALA A 77 -5.49 19.51 15.56
N GLU A 78 -5.66 20.81 15.34
CA GLU A 78 -6.32 21.71 16.29
C GLU A 78 -7.79 21.35 16.49
N ASN A 79 -8.45 20.95 15.39
CA ASN A 79 -9.84 20.52 15.37
C ASN A 79 -9.90 19.10 14.79
N PRO A 80 -9.54 18.07 15.58
CA PRO A 80 -9.49 16.71 15.08
C PRO A 80 -10.87 16.20 14.65
N ARG A 81 -10.87 15.26 13.72
CA ARG A 81 -12.03 14.66 13.06
C ARG A 81 -12.39 13.34 13.73
N PHE A 82 -13.60 13.23 14.25
CA PHE A 82 -14.13 12.03 14.90
C PHE A 82 -14.94 11.17 13.90
N GLY A 83 -14.82 9.85 14.01
CA GLY A 83 -15.59 8.89 13.22
C GLY A 83 -16.14 7.75 14.08
N TRP A 84 -17.27 7.17 13.70
CA TRP A 84 -17.85 6.00 14.34
C TRP A 84 -18.72 5.18 13.37
N ARG A 85 -18.81 3.89 13.63
CA ARG A 85 -19.62 2.94 12.88
C ARG A 85 -20.83 2.48 13.67
N MET A 86 -21.83 1.98 12.95
CA MET A 86 -22.99 1.33 13.55
C MET A 86 -23.08 -0.12 13.06
N SER A 87 -23.24 -1.05 14.00
CA SER A 87 -23.51 -2.46 13.72
C SER A 87 -24.92 -2.81 14.16
N SER A 88 -25.68 -3.52 13.34
CA SER A 88 -27.09 -3.79 13.60
C SER A 88 -27.56 -5.09 12.93
N PRO A 89 -28.29 -5.97 13.64
CA PRO A 89 -29.02 -7.07 13.00
C PRO A 89 -30.35 -6.60 12.36
N VAL A 90 -30.81 -5.39 12.70
CA VAL A 90 -32.09 -4.82 12.24
C VAL A 90 -31.89 -4.13 10.89
N ARG A 91 -32.72 -4.49 9.90
CA ARG A 91 -32.78 -3.81 8.59
C ARG A 91 -33.28 -2.36 8.72
N GLY A 92 -32.74 -1.46 7.91
CA GLY A 92 -33.14 -0.05 7.85
C GLY A 92 -32.69 0.80 9.03
N ARG A 93 -31.77 0.29 9.86
CA ARG A 93 -31.19 1.05 10.96
C ARG A 93 -30.39 2.24 10.44
N ARG A 94 -30.71 3.43 10.95
CA ARG A 94 -30.07 4.70 10.59
C ARG A 94 -29.89 5.60 11.81
N GLN A 95 -28.89 6.48 11.76
CA GLN A 95 -28.71 7.54 12.75
C GLN A 95 -29.59 8.74 12.38
N SER A 96 -30.29 9.31 13.36
CA SER A 96 -31.02 10.58 13.21
C SER A 96 -30.34 11.75 13.94
N ALA A 97 -29.56 11.44 14.98
CA ALA A 97 -28.85 12.42 15.80
C ALA A 97 -27.68 11.76 16.54
N TYR A 98 -26.73 12.56 17.00
CA TYR A 98 -25.64 12.13 17.87
C TYR A 98 -25.39 13.12 19.03
N ARG A 99 -24.61 12.69 20.03
CA ARG A 99 -24.03 13.53 21.08
C ARG A 99 -22.64 13.00 21.39
N LEU A 100 -21.62 13.82 21.16
CA LEU A 100 -20.23 13.51 21.41
C LEU A 100 -19.79 14.19 22.70
N LEU A 101 -19.12 13.43 23.56
CA LEU A 101 -18.53 13.91 24.81
C LEU A 101 -17.01 13.72 24.74
N VAL A 102 -16.25 14.78 25.02
CA VAL A 102 -14.79 14.74 25.17
C VAL A 102 -14.44 15.30 26.54
N ALA A 103 -13.55 14.62 27.25
CA ALA A 103 -13.12 15.00 28.59
C ALA A 103 -11.65 14.67 28.86
N THR A 104 -11.08 15.31 29.87
CA THR A 104 -9.70 15.05 30.34
C THR A 104 -9.57 13.77 31.18
N SER A 105 -10.69 13.13 31.54
CA SER A 105 -10.73 11.85 32.26
C SER A 105 -12.02 11.10 31.94
N ALA A 106 -11.96 9.77 31.98
CA ALA A 106 -13.11 8.91 31.68
C ALA A 106 -14.32 9.18 32.62
N ASP A 107 -14.09 9.45 33.90
CA ASP A 107 -15.16 9.70 34.89
C ASP A 107 -15.98 10.98 34.61
N ARG A 108 -15.43 11.89 33.79
CA ARG A 108 -16.11 13.13 33.36
C ARG A 108 -16.94 12.96 32.09
N LEU A 109 -16.94 11.79 31.43
CA LEU A 109 -17.72 11.51 30.22
C LEU A 109 -19.21 11.34 30.49
N ARG A 110 -19.85 12.40 30.98
CA ARG A 110 -21.30 12.48 31.18
C ARG A 110 -21.81 13.85 30.74
N PRO A 111 -23.05 13.93 30.22
CA PRO A 111 -23.73 15.20 29.93
C PRO A 111 -23.56 16.24 31.04
N GLY A 112 -23.10 17.45 30.68
CA GLY A 112 -22.90 18.55 31.63
C GLY A 112 -21.69 18.40 32.58
N ARG A 113 -20.90 17.34 32.46
CA ARG A 113 -19.63 17.14 33.19
C ARG A 113 -18.40 17.03 32.29
N ALA A 114 -18.59 16.72 31.00
CA ALA A 114 -17.51 16.70 30.01
C ALA A 114 -16.89 18.11 29.91
N ASP A 115 -15.61 18.21 30.25
CA ASP A 115 -14.91 19.47 30.51
C ASP A 115 -14.20 20.05 29.28
N VAL A 116 -14.19 19.31 28.17
CA VAL A 116 -13.54 19.69 26.90
C VAL A 116 -14.59 19.94 25.82
N TRP A 117 -15.48 18.98 25.58
CA TRP A 117 -16.56 19.13 24.61
C TRP A 117 -17.79 18.31 25.01
N ASP A 118 -18.95 18.94 24.86
CA ASP A 118 -20.25 18.28 24.86
C ASP A 118 -21.01 18.87 23.68
N SER A 119 -21.21 18.10 22.62
CA SER A 119 -21.87 18.61 21.41
C SER A 119 -23.36 18.94 21.62
N GLY A 120 -23.94 18.53 22.76
CA GLY A 120 -25.38 18.41 22.88
C GLY A 120 -25.94 17.39 21.88
N ARG A 121 -27.27 17.31 21.77
CA ARG A 121 -27.90 16.47 20.74
C ARG A 121 -27.87 17.21 19.40
N VAL A 122 -27.06 16.74 18.48
CA VAL A 122 -26.96 17.27 17.11
C VAL A 122 -27.84 16.43 16.19
N VAL A 123 -28.83 17.05 15.56
CA VAL A 123 -29.69 16.38 14.55
C VAL A 123 -28.92 16.27 13.25
N SER A 124 -28.20 15.16 13.07
CA SER A 124 -27.43 14.86 11.87
C SER A 124 -27.24 13.35 11.72
N ALA A 125 -27.20 12.90 10.46
CA ALA A 125 -26.88 11.52 10.10
C ALA A 125 -25.37 11.30 9.87
N GLU A 126 -24.54 12.34 9.99
CA GLU A 126 -23.09 12.24 9.82
C GLU A 126 -22.44 11.45 10.95
N SER A 127 -21.53 10.55 10.58
CA SER A 127 -20.74 9.74 11.52
C SER A 127 -19.27 9.61 11.07
N VAL A 128 -18.86 10.43 10.10
CA VAL A 128 -17.55 10.39 9.45
C VAL A 128 -16.97 11.80 9.47
N ALA A 129 -15.71 11.91 9.87
CA ALA A 129 -14.95 13.17 9.90
C ALA A 129 -15.65 14.35 10.62
N VAL A 130 -16.40 14.07 11.70
CA VAL A 130 -17.08 15.08 12.50
C VAL A 130 -16.04 15.92 13.25
N ARG A 131 -15.89 17.20 12.88
CA ARG A 131 -14.85 18.07 13.43
C ARG A 131 -15.14 18.42 14.89
N HIS A 132 -14.08 18.41 15.70
CA HIS A 132 -14.10 18.96 17.05
C HIS A 132 -14.60 20.42 17.04
N ALA A 133 -15.56 20.72 17.91
CA ALA A 133 -16.11 22.06 18.09
C ALA A 133 -16.12 22.49 19.57
N GLY A 134 -15.35 21.78 20.41
CA GLY A 134 -15.23 22.07 21.84
C GLY A 134 -14.16 23.12 22.15
N ARG A 135 -13.71 23.10 23.40
CA ARG A 135 -12.59 23.94 23.85
C ARG A 135 -11.31 23.56 23.10
N ALA A 136 -10.43 24.54 22.91
CA ALA A 136 -9.11 24.32 22.34
C ALA A 136 -8.36 23.22 23.10
N LEU A 137 -7.75 22.31 22.35
CA LEU A 137 -6.99 21.20 22.92
C LEU A 137 -5.64 21.70 23.43
N THR A 138 -5.15 21.05 24.47
CA THR A 138 -3.85 21.32 25.07
C THR A 138 -2.83 20.30 24.55
N PRO A 139 -1.57 20.71 24.31
CA PRO A 139 -0.50 19.80 23.87
C PRO A 139 -0.21 18.70 24.91
N SER A 140 0.34 17.59 24.45
CA SER A 140 0.80 16.49 25.30
C SER A 140 -0.26 16.04 26.32
N THR A 141 -1.51 15.96 25.88
CA THR A 141 -2.68 15.74 26.74
C THR A 141 -3.52 14.60 26.19
N ARG A 142 -3.78 13.60 27.04
CA ARG A 142 -4.72 12.53 26.74
C ARG A 142 -6.15 12.99 26.96
N TYR A 143 -6.99 12.72 25.99
CA TYR A 143 -8.42 12.93 26.04
C TYR A 143 -9.15 11.60 25.97
N PHE A 144 -10.28 11.53 26.66
CA PHE A 144 -11.22 10.43 26.61
C PHE A 144 -12.46 10.94 25.90
N TRP A 145 -13.12 10.08 25.13
CA TRP A 145 -14.34 10.45 24.45
C TRP A 145 -15.28 9.25 24.24
N THR A 146 -16.56 9.57 24.05
CA THR A 146 -17.60 8.62 23.66
C THR A 146 -18.65 9.35 22.84
N VAL A 147 -19.49 8.59 22.13
CA VAL A 147 -20.60 9.10 21.36
C VAL A 147 -21.87 8.30 21.65
N ARG A 148 -22.98 9.03 21.81
CA ARG A 148 -24.32 8.46 21.82
C ARG A 148 -25.00 8.76 20.50
N VAL A 149 -25.74 7.78 19.98
CA VAL A 149 -26.49 7.89 18.72
C VAL A 149 -27.99 7.67 19.00
N TRP A 150 -28.85 8.37 18.24
CA TRP A 150 -30.28 8.13 18.21
C TRP A 150 -30.67 7.46 16.89
N ASP A 151 -31.56 6.47 16.98
CA ASP A 151 -32.07 5.73 15.82
C ASP A 151 -33.10 6.54 15.02
N GLU A 152 -33.57 5.97 13.90
CA GLU A 152 -34.54 6.60 13.01
C GLU A 152 -35.92 6.88 13.65
N ARG A 153 -36.19 6.35 14.85
CA ARG A 153 -37.40 6.60 15.65
C ARG A 153 -37.15 7.57 16.80
N GLY A 154 -35.97 8.19 16.84
CA GLY A 154 -35.55 9.10 17.90
C GLY A 154 -35.27 8.41 19.24
N ARG A 155 -35.02 7.09 19.25
CA ARG A 155 -34.65 6.35 20.47
C ARG A 155 -33.12 6.35 20.64
N PRO A 156 -32.59 6.66 21.84
CA PRO A 156 -31.16 6.58 22.09
C PRO A 156 -30.69 5.12 22.05
N LEU A 157 -29.55 4.89 21.44
CA LEU A 157 -28.78 3.64 21.51
C LEU A 157 -27.86 3.67 22.73
N PRO A 158 -27.33 2.51 23.17
CA PRO A 158 -26.25 2.46 24.14
C PRO A 158 -25.06 3.35 23.72
N ASP A 159 -24.38 3.93 24.70
CA ASP A 159 -23.15 4.68 24.46
C ASP A 159 -22.10 3.78 23.83
N ALA A 160 -21.32 4.35 22.90
CA ALA A 160 -20.14 3.68 22.42
C ALA A 160 -19.14 3.45 23.58
N PRO A 161 -18.28 2.41 23.49
CA PRO A 161 -17.16 2.26 24.41
C PRO A 161 -16.34 3.55 24.53
N VAL A 162 -15.74 3.79 25.69
CA VAL A 162 -14.85 4.94 25.85
C VAL A 162 -13.59 4.71 25.01
N ALA A 163 -13.29 5.64 24.12
CA ALA A 163 -12.05 5.69 23.36
C ALA A 163 -11.19 6.86 23.84
N THR A 164 -9.96 6.90 23.36
CA THR A 164 -8.97 7.92 23.68
C THR A 164 -8.35 8.52 22.43
N PHE A 165 -7.70 9.65 22.61
CA PHE A 165 -6.66 10.14 21.70
C PHE A 165 -5.74 11.04 22.52
N GLU A 166 -4.51 11.23 22.06
CA GLU A 166 -3.55 12.06 22.77
C GLU A 166 -2.86 13.03 21.82
N THR A 167 -2.86 14.30 22.20
CA THR A 167 -2.27 15.37 21.38
C THR A 167 -0.75 15.29 21.38
N GLY A 168 -0.16 15.69 20.24
CA GLY A 168 1.29 15.87 20.12
C GLY A 168 1.74 17.17 20.78
N LEU A 169 2.81 17.76 20.24
CA LEU A 169 3.29 19.08 20.67
C LEU A 169 2.41 20.21 20.14
N MET A 170 1.56 19.95 19.12
CA MET A 170 0.67 20.92 18.48
C MET A 170 1.40 22.21 18.07
N SER A 171 2.66 22.08 17.65
CA SER A 171 3.51 23.17 17.20
C SER A 171 4.25 22.75 15.96
N THR A 172 4.23 23.58 14.93
CA THR A 172 4.84 23.29 13.63
C THR A 172 6.17 24.00 13.42
N ASP A 173 6.56 24.95 14.28
CA ASP A 173 7.78 25.76 14.11
C ASP A 173 9.08 25.04 14.53
N GLY A 174 8.98 23.83 15.09
CA GLY A 174 10.11 23.09 15.63
C GLY A 174 10.83 23.74 16.83
N THR A 175 10.26 24.78 17.46
CA THR A 175 10.87 25.49 18.60
C THR A 175 9.90 25.66 19.76
N THR A 176 8.69 26.14 19.51
CA THR A 176 7.63 26.27 20.52
C THR A 176 7.24 24.89 21.03
N ARG A 177 7.14 24.75 22.36
CA ARG A 177 6.81 23.50 23.09
C ARG A 177 7.81 22.35 22.96
N TRP A 178 8.97 22.59 22.36
CA TRP A 178 10.10 21.66 22.38
C TRP A 178 10.99 21.79 23.63
N ASP A 179 10.62 22.64 24.59
CA ASP A 179 11.34 22.88 25.86
C ASP A 179 12.83 23.17 25.67
N GLY A 180 13.16 23.90 24.61
CA GLY A 180 14.54 24.23 24.26
C GLY A 180 15.29 23.16 23.48
N ALA A 181 14.65 22.04 23.11
CA ALA A 181 15.31 21.01 22.31
C ALA A 181 15.88 21.59 20.99
N ARG A 182 17.13 21.24 20.69
CA ARG A 182 17.85 21.61 19.47
C ARG A 182 18.13 20.38 18.62
N TRP A 183 18.29 20.59 17.33
CA TRP A 183 18.87 19.57 16.46
C TRP A 183 20.33 19.37 16.87
N ILE A 184 20.72 18.15 17.22
CA ILE A 184 22.09 17.82 17.61
C ILE A 184 22.71 16.80 16.66
N THR A 185 24.00 16.95 16.41
CA THR A 185 24.83 16.01 15.64
C THR A 185 26.07 15.63 16.46
N MET A 186 26.79 14.57 16.07
CA MET A 186 28.07 14.22 16.69
C MET A 186 29.12 15.28 16.33
N ALA A 187 29.78 15.88 17.32
CA ALA A 187 30.82 16.87 17.04
C ALA A 187 31.99 16.23 16.28
N GLY A 188 32.43 16.87 15.19
CA GLY A 188 33.56 16.40 14.37
C GLY A 188 33.23 15.26 13.40
N LYS A 189 32.01 14.70 13.42
CA LYS A 189 31.58 13.69 12.44
C LYS A 189 31.50 14.31 11.05
N LYS A 190 32.24 13.75 10.11
CA LYS A 190 32.12 14.12 8.69
C LYS A 190 31.00 13.31 8.04
N PRO A 191 30.14 13.91 7.20
CA PRO A 191 29.17 13.15 6.42
C PRO A 191 29.85 12.02 5.62
N ASN A 192 29.14 10.92 5.41
CA ASN A 192 29.62 9.72 4.70
C ASN A 192 30.88 9.03 5.26
N SER A 193 31.47 9.53 6.36
CA SER A 193 32.54 8.82 7.04
C SER A 193 32.02 7.52 7.71
N PRO A 194 32.80 6.43 7.77
CA PRO A 194 32.33 5.14 8.28
C PRO A 194 31.80 5.22 9.72
N GLY A 195 30.81 4.40 10.04
CA GLY A 195 30.21 4.35 11.38
C GLY A 195 28.97 5.23 11.51
N ALA A 196 27.83 4.62 11.81
CA ALA A 196 26.61 5.35 12.19
C ALA A 196 26.83 6.06 13.54
N PRO A 197 26.38 7.30 13.73
CA PRO A 197 26.41 7.96 15.03
C PRO A 197 25.51 7.27 16.05
N LEU A 198 26.08 6.87 17.18
CA LEU A 198 25.40 6.42 18.39
C LEU A 198 25.38 7.60 19.36
N LEU A 199 24.20 8.02 19.82
CA LEU A 199 24.02 9.13 20.74
C LEU A 199 23.37 8.62 22.02
N ARG A 200 23.83 9.11 23.18
CA ARG A 200 23.20 8.80 24.47
C ARG A 200 23.22 9.97 25.43
N ARG A 201 22.28 9.93 26.38
CA ARG A 201 22.23 10.80 27.55
C ARG A 201 21.60 10.06 28.72
N GLN A 202 22.30 10.05 29.85
CA GLN A 202 21.75 9.57 31.13
C GLN A 202 21.38 10.75 32.03
N VAL A 203 20.25 10.66 32.72
CA VAL A 203 19.78 11.68 33.67
C VAL A 203 19.20 11.06 34.94
N ALA A 204 19.35 11.76 36.06
CA ALA A 204 18.65 11.40 37.29
C ALA A 204 17.16 11.74 37.20
N LEU A 205 16.33 10.86 37.75
CA LEU A 205 14.90 11.04 37.91
C LEU A 205 14.60 11.69 39.27
N ARG A 206 13.60 12.58 39.30
CA ARG A 206 13.21 13.34 40.50
C ARG A 206 12.27 12.57 41.44
N GLY A 207 11.72 11.46 40.97
CA GLY A 207 10.77 10.64 41.72
C GLY A 207 10.21 9.50 40.88
N ARG A 208 9.10 8.91 41.33
CA ARG A 208 8.40 7.85 40.59
C ARG A 208 7.68 8.43 39.37
N VAL A 209 8.07 7.99 38.18
CA VAL A 209 7.43 8.39 36.91
C VAL A 209 6.05 7.75 36.81
N ARG A 210 5.04 8.57 36.56
CA ARG A 210 3.66 8.13 36.29
C ARG A 210 3.43 7.96 34.79
N GLU A 211 4.05 8.82 33.99
CA GLU A 211 3.83 8.90 32.55
C GLU A 211 5.10 9.44 31.87
N ALA A 212 5.47 8.84 30.74
CA ALA A 212 6.59 9.28 29.92
C ALA A 212 6.21 9.29 28.43
N ARG A 213 6.45 10.43 27.76
CA ARG A 213 6.24 10.61 26.32
C ARG A 213 7.50 11.06 25.63
N LEU A 214 7.91 10.32 24.60
CA LEU A 214 9.05 10.66 23.77
C LEU A 214 8.55 11.23 22.44
N TYR A 215 8.90 12.47 22.16
CA TYR A 215 8.74 13.15 20.87
C TYR A 215 10.07 13.12 20.15
N LEU A 216 10.13 12.51 18.96
CA LEU A 216 11.40 12.20 18.32
C LEU A 216 11.35 12.40 16.81
N SER A 217 12.41 13.00 16.29
CA SER A 217 12.66 13.17 14.86
C SER A 217 14.15 13.06 14.55
N ALA A 218 14.46 12.82 13.28
CA ALA A 218 15.82 12.81 12.76
C ALA A 218 15.89 13.52 11.41
N LEU A 219 17.06 14.09 11.12
CA LEU A 219 17.52 14.34 9.75
C LEU A 219 18.39 13.15 9.37
N GLY A 220 17.82 12.25 8.59
CA GLY A 220 18.24 10.86 8.47
C GLY A 220 17.13 9.94 8.97
N VAL A 221 17.51 8.80 9.53
CA VAL A 221 16.59 7.87 10.19
C VAL A 221 17.12 7.49 11.57
N TYR A 222 16.30 6.92 12.44
CA TYR A 222 16.73 6.53 13.77
C TYR A 222 16.24 5.17 14.26
N GLU A 223 17.03 4.60 15.16
CA GLU A 223 16.53 3.68 16.19
C GLU A 223 16.62 4.36 17.55
N ALA A 224 15.61 4.19 18.40
CA ALA A 224 15.56 4.79 19.74
C ALA A 224 15.51 3.73 20.84
N TYR A 225 16.12 4.04 21.98
CA TYR A 225 16.23 3.17 23.14
C TYR A 225 15.98 3.94 24.43
N VAL A 226 15.27 3.32 25.36
CA VAL A 226 15.08 3.81 26.74
C VAL A 226 15.50 2.70 27.70
N ASN A 227 16.43 2.99 28.61
CA ASN A 227 16.95 2.06 29.63
C ASN A 227 17.33 0.68 29.05
N GLY A 228 18.07 0.68 27.93
CA GLY A 228 18.54 -0.55 27.28
C GLY A 228 17.53 -1.23 26.36
N ARG A 229 16.29 -0.76 26.29
CA ARG A 229 15.21 -1.39 25.52
C ARG A 229 14.87 -0.54 24.30
N ARG A 230 14.82 -1.18 23.12
CA ARG A 230 14.41 -0.53 21.86
C ARG A 230 12.95 -0.07 21.97
N VAL A 231 12.68 1.15 21.54
CA VAL A 231 11.31 1.69 21.47
C VAL A 231 10.50 0.86 20.47
N SER A 232 9.29 0.49 20.87
CA SER A 232 8.34 -0.30 20.08
C SER A 232 6.99 0.40 20.06
N VAL A 233 6.21 0.13 19.02
CA VAL A 233 4.86 0.69 18.82
C VAL A 233 3.80 -0.41 18.88
N PRO A 234 2.55 -0.11 19.25
CA PRO A 234 1.46 -1.08 19.23
C PRO A 234 1.28 -1.72 17.84
N HIS A 235 1.01 -3.04 17.82
CA HIS A 235 0.70 -3.80 16.60
C HIS A 235 -0.16 -5.01 16.96
N GLY A 236 -1.43 -5.00 16.53
CA GLY A 236 -2.41 -5.97 16.99
C GLY A 236 -2.50 -5.98 18.53
N ASP A 237 -2.43 -7.16 19.13
CA ASP A 237 -2.43 -7.35 20.59
C ASP A 237 -1.03 -7.18 21.24
N GLY A 238 0.00 -6.85 20.45
CA GLY A 238 1.39 -6.77 20.89
C GLY A 238 2.08 -5.47 20.48
N THR A 239 3.39 -5.56 20.29
CA THR A 239 4.23 -4.43 19.84
C THR A 239 5.18 -4.86 18.74
N THR A 240 5.54 -3.93 17.87
CA THR A 240 6.54 -4.12 16.82
C THR A 240 7.52 -2.94 16.74
N HIS A 241 8.50 -3.02 15.86
CA HIS A 241 9.43 -1.93 15.57
C HIS A 241 9.09 -1.25 14.25
N GLU A 242 9.30 0.05 14.23
CA GLU A 242 9.26 0.85 13.00
C GLU A 242 10.58 0.68 12.24
N LEU A 243 10.49 0.73 10.92
CA LEU A 243 11.62 0.69 10.01
C LEU A 243 11.81 2.09 9.39
N LEU A 244 13.02 2.66 9.50
CA LEU A 244 13.39 3.94 8.87
C LEU A 244 12.56 5.16 9.34
N ALA A 245 12.20 5.22 10.62
CA ALA A 245 11.59 6.42 11.21
C ALA A 245 12.54 7.64 11.12
N PRO A 246 12.06 8.86 10.81
CA PRO A 246 10.65 9.29 10.73
C PRO A 246 10.04 9.25 9.31
N GLY A 247 10.64 8.50 8.39
CA GLY A 247 10.19 8.42 7.00
C GLY A 247 10.76 9.52 6.10
N TRP A 248 10.14 9.66 4.92
CA TRP A 248 10.59 10.60 3.90
C TRP A 248 9.57 11.72 3.65
N THR A 249 10.02 12.96 3.80
CA THR A 249 9.30 14.20 3.45
C THR A 249 10.24 15.13 2.66
N ASN A 250 9.74 16.29 2.24
CA ASN A 250 10.59 17.37 1.73
C ASN A 250 11.32 18.06 2.90
N TYR A 251 12.55 17.65 3.24
CA TYR A 251 13.24 18.08 4.48
C TYR A 251 13.50 19.60 4.60
N ASP A 252 13.41 20.34 3.50
CA ASP A 252 13.52 21.79 3.38
C ASP A 252 12.21 22.54 3.66
N THR A 253 11.07 21.84 3.63
CA THR A 253 9.74 22.42 3.91
C THR A 253 9.08 21.81 5.13
N THR A 254 9.16 20.50 5.32
CA THR A 254 8.48 19.77 6.38
C THR A 254 9.31 18.56 6.80
N VAL A 255 9.45 18.37 8.12
CA VAL A 255 10.04 17.19 8.76
C VAL A 255 9.01 16.59 9.70
N SER A 256 8.90 15.27 9.74
CA SER A 256 7.97 14.58 10.64
C SER A 256 8.63 14.27 11.99
N TYR A 257 7.87 14.35 13.08
CA TYR A 257 8.21 13.72 14.36
C TYR A 257 7.16 12.67 14.74
N LEU A 258 7.59 11.68 15.52
CA LEU A 258 6.72 10.65 16.09
C LEU A 258 6.62 10.81 17.61
N THR A 259 5.51 10.32 18.15
CA THR A 259 5.23 10.33 19.60
C THR A 259 5.14 8.90 20.11
N TYR A 260 5.86 8.59 21.17
CA TYR A 260 5.90 7.27 21.78
C TYR A 260 5.49 7.32 23.25
N ASP A 261 4.66 6.36 23.68
CA ASP A 261 4.49 6.05 25.09
C ASP A 261 5.64 5.15 25.55
N VAL A 262 6.58 5.72 26.30
CA VAL A 262 7.74 5.00 26.83
C VAL A 262 7.63 4.75 28.34
N THR A 263 6.45 4.96 28.93
CA THR A 263 6.22 4.85 30.37
C THR A 263 6.68 3.50 30.91
N ALA A 264 6.33 2.40 30.23
CA ALA A 264 6.72 1.05 30.62
C ALA A 264 8.22 0.74 30.43
N LEU A 265 8.95 1.54 29.64
CA LEU A 265 10.39 1.38 29.43
C LEU A 265 11.21 2.11 30.51
N VAL A 266 10.65 3.14 31.16
CA VAL A 266 11.30 3.86 32.26
C VAL A 266 11.38 3.00 33.53
N GLY A 267 10.31 2.26 33.84
CA GLY A 267 10.26 1.39 35.02
C GLY A 267 10.31 2.15 36.36
N GLU A 268 10.87 1.52 37.39
CA GLU A 268 11.02 2.09 38.74
C GLU A 268 12.43 2.61 39.03
N ASP A 269 13.25 2.75 37.98
CA ASP A 269 14.64 3.22 38.11
C ASP A 269 14.71 4.65 38.66
N ARG A 270 15.85 4.99 39.28
CA ARG A 270 16.17 6.37 39.69
C ARG A 270 16.95 7.14 38.63
N GLN A 271 17.31 6.48 37.54
CA GLN A 271 18.08 7.01 36.43
C GLN A 271 17.37 6.62 35.13
N LEU A 272 17.51 7.46 34.12
CA LEU A 272 17.00 7.19 32.79
C LEU A 272 18.09 7.45 31.76
N THR A 273 18.30 6.49 30.87
CA THR A 273 19.12 6.65 29.66
C THR A 273 18.19 6.72 28.46
N LEU A 274 18.33 7.80 27.69
CA LEU A 274 17.83 7.90 26.32
C LEU A 274 19.00 7.70 25.37
N ALA A 275 18.85 6.83 24.38
CA ALA A 275 19.87 6.56 23.39
C ALA A 275 19.26 6.41 21.99
N ALA A 276 20.05 6.69 20.96
CA ALA A 276 19.63 6.54 19.58
C ALA A 276 20.79 6.19 18.65
N VAL A 277 20.51 5.44 17.60
CA VAL A 277 21.38 5.27 16.43
C VAL A 277 20.83 6.16 15.32
N LEU A 278 21.67 6.92 14.64
CA LEU A 278 21.29 7.68 13.44
C LEU A 278 21.79 6.97 12.18
N GLY A 279 20.89 6.69 11.23
CA GLY A 279 21.21 6.21 9.88
C GLY A 279 21.03 7.29 8.83
N ASN A 280 21.60 7.05 7.65
CA ASN A 280 21.63 7.98 6.52
C ASN A 280 20.23 8.26 5.96
N GLY A 281 19.42 7.21 5.78
CA GLY A 281 18.07 7.30 5.21
C GLY A 281 18.04 8.07 3.88
N TRP A 282 16.91 8.72 3.57
CA TRP A 282 16.78 9.58 2.39
C TRP A 282 17.48 10.95 2.54
N TYR A 283 17.79 11.37 3.77
CA TYR A 283 18.39 12.68 4.02
C TYR A 283 19.85 12.75 3.58
N ASN A 284 20.64 11.72 3.89
CA ASN A 284 22.06 11.65 3.52
C ASN A 284 22.36 10.58 2.46
N GLY A 285 21.52 9.55 2.33
CA GLY A 285 21.68 8.56 1.27
C GLY A 285 21.46 9.17 -0.12
N ARG A 286 21.83 8.40 -1.14
CA ARG A 286 21.35 8.72 -2.50
C ARG A 286 19.82 8.56 -2.53
N VAL A 287 19.16 9.22 -3.47
CA VAL A 287 17.68 9.18 -3.65
C VAL A 287 17.26 8.68 -5.03
N SER A 288 18.21 8.53 -5.95
CA SER A 288 18.09 7.75 -7.17
C SER A 288 19.49 7.51 -7.74
N ASP A 289 19.60 6.78 -8.84
CA ASP A 289 20.84 6.75 -9.63
C ASP A 289 21.36 8.18 -9.91
N GLY A 290 22.65 8.39 -9.63
CA GLY A 290 23.35 9.67 -9.80
C GLY A 290 22.76 10.87 -9.04
N SER A 291 21.90 10.67 -8.04
CA SER A 291 21.24 11.78 -7.32
C SER A 291 21.40 11.66 -5.81
N VAL A 292 21.91 12.73 -5.20
CA VAL A 292 21.92 12.96 -3.75
C VAL A 292 20.84 13.98 -3.37
N TYR A 293 20.46 14.07 -2.10
CA TYR A 293 19.39 15.00 -1.69
C TYR A 293 19.85 16.48 -1.71
N TYR A 294 21.01 16.82 -1.13
CA TYR A 294 21.53 18.21 -1.12
C TYR A 294 23.00 18.37 -1.51
N ALA A 295 23.88 17.42 -1.16
CA ALA A 295 25.32 17.59 -1.31
C ALA A 295 26.01 16.26 -1.64
N GLU A 296 26.95 16.29 -2.58
CA GLU A 296 27.73 15.11 -3.01
C GLU A 296 28.62 14.58 -1.88
N ASP A 297 29.18 15.48 -1.08
CA ASP A 297 29.98 15.13 0.10
C ASP A 297 29.13 14.56 1.27
N GLY A 298 27.81 14.61 1.16
CA GLY A 298 26.85 14.17 2.16
C GLY A 298 26.33 15.28 3.08
N ASN A 299 25.23 14.97 3.76
CA ASN A 299 24.53 15.79 4.74
C ASN A 299 24.80 15.30 6.18
N PRO A 300 25.11 16.21 7.12
CA PRO A 300 25.28 15.83 8.52
C PRO A 300 23.97 15.36 9.14
N LEU A 301 23.98 14.18 9.76
CA LEU A 301 22.80 13.61 10.43
C LEU A 301 22.50 14.38 11.71
N ALA A 302 21.22 14.43 12.09
CA ALA A 302 20.82 15.07 13.33
C ALA A 302 19.67 14.36 14.04
N LEU A 303 19.67 14.45 15.37
CA LEU A 303 18.58 14.02 16.24
C LEU A 303 17.90 15.24 16.86
N LYS A 304 16.58 15.21 16.99
CA LYS A 304 15.85 16.14 17.86
C LYS A 304 14.85 15.36 18.71
N ALA A 305 15.01 15.46 20.03
CA ALA A 305 14.18 14.72 20.97
C ALA A 305 13.71 15.59 22.12
N LYS A 306 12.48 15.34 22.57
CA LYS A 306 11.94 15.78 23.85
C LYS A 306 11.29 14.57 24.53
N LEU A 307 11.80 14.17 25.68
CA LEU A 307 11.15 13.23 26.58
C LEU A 307 10.47 14.02 27.70
N LEU A 308 9.15 14.00 27.76
CA LEU A 308 8.36 14.60 28.82
C LEU A 308 8.00 13.55 29.87
N LEU A 309 8.43 13.78 31.11
CA LEU A 309 8.15 12.96 32.28
C LEU A 309 7.14 13.67 33.17
N ARG A 310 6.10 12.96 33.61
CA ARG A 310 5.18 13.41 34.65
C ARG A 310 5.32 12.47 35.85
N TYR A 311 5.60 13.02 37.01
CA TYR A 311 5.82 12.26 38.25
C TYR A 311 4.51 12.04 39.01
N ALA A 312 4.53 11.07 39.93
CA ALA A 312 3.39 10.73 40.78
C ALA A 312 2.94 11.89 41.70
N ASP A 313 3.84 12.83 42.04
CA ASP A 313 3.55 14.04 42.81
C ASP A 313 2.94 15.19 41.97
N GLY A 314 2.77 14.97 40.66
CA GLY A 314 2.25 15.96 39.71
C GLY A 314 3.30 16.88 39.08
N SER A 315 4.56 16.82 39.52
CA SER A 315 5.66 17.59 38.91
C SER A 315 6.06 17.01 37.54
N THR A 316 6.78 17.81 36.74
CA THR A 316 7.27 17.39 35.43
C THR A 316 8.77 17.62 35.26
N GLN A 317 9.37 16.86 34.34
CA GLN A 317 10.74 17.04 33.88
C GLN A 317 10.82 16.75 32.38
N SER A 318 11.57 17.58 31.65
CA SER A 318 11.87 17.34 30.25
C SER A 318 13.34 16.98 30.07
N VAL A 319 13.60 15.94 29.29
CA VAL A 319 14.95 15.58 28.81
C VAL A 319 14.99 15.89 27.32
N VAL A 320 15.83 16.84 26.93
CA VAL A 320 15.85 17.38 25.56
C VAL A 320 17.21 17.19 24.90
N THR A 321 17.25 17.23 23.57
CA THR A 321 18.50 17.34 22.82
C THR A 321 19.05 18.77 22.88
N GLY A 322 20.35 18.93 23.09
CA GLY A 322 21.00 20.24 23.04
C GLY A 322 22.49 20.18 23.35
N PRO A 323 23.34 21.05 22.76
CA PRO A 323 24.75 21.15 23.15
C PRO A 323 24.90 21.43 24.65
N GLY A 324 25.93 20.87 25.28
CA GLY A 324 26.19 21.06 26.71
C GLY A 324 25.16 20.45 27.66
N SER A 325 24.13 19.75 27.16
CA SER A 325 23.09 19.14 28.00
C SER A 325 23.45 17.74 28.53
N GLY A 326 24.68 17.27 28.30
CA GLY A 326 25.15 15.94 28.71
C GLY A 326 24.86 14.82 27.70
N TRP A 327 24.47 15.17 26.47
CA TRP A 327 24.49 14.20 25.36
C TRP A 327 25.92 13.94 24.91
N LYS A 328 26.22 12.66 24.69
CA LYS A 328 27.49 12.15 24.17
C LYS A 328 27.24 11.35 22.89
N ALA A 329 28.24 11.28 22.02
CA ALA A 329 28.15 10.57 20.76
C ALA A 329 29.45 9.85 20.37
N THR A 330 29.33 8.73 19.65
CA THR A 330 30.44 8.01 19.03
C THR A 330 30.00 7.42 17.70
N ASP A 331 30.93 7.19 16.78
CA ASP A 331 30.73 6.44 15.53
C ASP A 331 31.58 5.14 15.48
N THR A 332 32.10 4.73 16.64
CA THR A 332 32.93 3.52 16.77
C THR A 332 32.13 2.22 16.83
N GLY A 333 30.79 2.33 16.89
CA GLY A 333 29.86 1.21 17.03
C GLY A 333 29.80 0.27 15.81
N PRO A 334 28.88 -0.71 15.86
CA PRO A 334 28.89 -1.84 14.94
C PRO A 334 28.31 -1.53 13.55
N TYR A 335 27.41 -0.56 13.41
CA TYR A 335 26.88 -0.11 12.12
C TYR A 335 27.99 0.63 11.35
N ARG A 336 28.64 -0.02 10.39
CA ARG A 336 29.81 0.53 9.68
C ARG A 336 29.44 1.30 8.41
N ALA A 337 28.37 0.89 7.75
CA ALA A 337 27.78 1.57 6.61
C ALA A 337 26.28 1.23 6.54
N ASP A 338 25.49 2.16 6.03
CA ASP A 338 24.07 2.00 5.75
C ASP A 338 23.65 2.90 4.59
N ASP A 339 22.84 2.37 3.68
CA ASP A 339 22.21 3.11 2.58
C ASP A 339 20.95 2.36 2.16
N ILE A 340 19.91 3.09 1.76
CA ILE A 340 18.62 2.49 1.40
C ILE A 340 18.73 1.55 0.19
N TYR A 341 19.68 1.75 -0.72
CA TYR A 341 19.84 0.93 -1.92
C TYR A 341 21.01 -0.05 -1.81
N ASP A 342 22.13 0.37 -1.22
CA ASP A 342 23.32 -0.48 -1.16
C ASP A 342 23.25 -1.52 -0.04
N GLY A 343 22.51 -1.23 1.04
CA GLY A 343 22.29 -2.12 2.17
C GLY A 343 23.05 -1.69 3.42
N GLN A 344 23.33 -2.64 4.32
CA GLN A 344 23.93 -2.39 5.63
C GLN A 344 25.17 -3.25 5.85
N THR A 345 26.21 -2.66 6.43
CA THR A 345 27.40 -3.37 6.90
C THR A 345 27.48 -3.27 8.43
N TYR A 346 27.51 -4.42 9.10
CA TYR A 346 27.53 -4.52 10.56
C TYR A 346 28.73 -5.36 11.02
N ASP A 347 29.58 -4.80 11.90
CA ASP A 347 30.72 -5.50 12.50
C ASP A 347 30.44 -5.76 13.98
N ALA A 348 30.04 -6.98 14.32
CA ALA A 348 29.63 -7.35 15.67
C ALA A 348 30.78 -7.29 16.70
N ARG A 349 32.04 -7.29 16.24
CA ARG A 349 33.21 -7.11 17.13
C ARG A 349 33.29 -5.69 17.70
N ARG A 350 32.52 -4.75 17.14
CA ARG A 350 32.43 -3.34 17.55
C ARG A 350 31.15 -3.02 18.31
N GLU A 351 30.37 -4.03 18.68
CA GLU A 351 29.29 -3.83 19.64
C GLU A 351 29.82 -3.21 20.93
N LEU A 352 29.02 -2.33 21.54
CA LEU A 352 29.35 -1.64 22.78
C LEU A 352 28.37 -2.12 23.87
N PRO A 353 28.60 -3.27 24.54
CA PRO A 353 27.65 -3.84 25.47
C PRO A 353 27.17 -2.84 26.52
N GLY A 354 25.85 -2.71 26.67
CA GLY A 354 25.23 -1.84 27.66
C GLY A 354 25.17 -0.35 27.32
N TRP A 355 25.64 0.11 26.15
CA TRP A 355 25.69 1.54 25.80
C TRP A 355 24.33 2.26 25.85
N THR A 356 23.24 1.54 25.62
CA THR A 356 21.85 2.04 25.68
C THR A 356 21.25 2.01 27.09
N ALA A 357 21.93 1.40 28.07
CA ALA A 357 21.44 1.21 29.43
C ALA A 357 21.97 2.27 30.41
N ASN A 358 21.43 2.24 31.63
CA ASN A 358 21.94 3.01 32.75
C ASN A 358 23.33 2.49 33.17
N GLY A 359 24.21 3.39 33.62
CA GLY A 359 25.52 3.06 34.19
C GLY A 359 26.66 2.84 33.19
N PHE A 360 26.43 3.00 31.89
CA PHE A 360 27.50 2.92 30.90
C PHE A 360 28.43 4.15 30.96
N ASP A 361 29.75 3.91 30.89
CA ASP A 361 30.79 4.94 30.89
C ASP A 361 30.99 5.49 29.48
N ASP A 362 30.53 6.72 29.25
CA ASP A 362 30.70 7.45 27.99
C ASP A 362 31.71 8.60 28.09
N SER A 363 32.61 8.58 29.08
CA SER A 363 33.60 9.65 29.28
C SER A 363 34.54 9.82 28.08
N ALA A 364 34.79 8.74 27.34
CA ALA A 364 35.60 8.71 26.12
C ALA A 364 34.83 9.11 24.84
N TRP A 365 33.51 9.32 24.91
CA TRP A 365 32.70 9.71 23.76
C TRP A 365 32.81 11.21 23.50
N ALA A 366 32.65 11.60 22.23
CA ALA A 366 32.63 12.99 21.83
C ALA A 366 31.37 13.71 22.38
N ASP A 367 31.48 15.02 22.54
CA ASP A 367 30.30 15.86 22.74
C ASP A 367 29.44 15.95 21.46
N VAL A 368 28.24 16.50 21.61
CA VAL A 368 27.36 16.84 20.50
C VAL A 368 27.45 18.32 20.15
N ALA A 369 27.23 18.65 18.88
CA ALA A 369 27.14 20.01 18.37
C ALA A 369 25.72 20.33 17.88
N GLU A 370 25.36 21.60 17.82
CA GLU A 370 24.09 22.02 17.21
C GLU A 370 24.17 21.87 15.69
N HIS A 371 23.11 21.34 15.10
CA HIS A 371 23.01 21.16 13.66
C HIS A 371 22.37 22.38 12.98
N GLY A 372 22.92 22.81 11.85
CA GLY A 372 22.53 24.06 11.16
C GLY A 372 21.21 24.05 10.38
N HIS A 373 20.37 23.00 10.48
CA HIS A 373 19.13 22.87 9.69
C HIS A 373 18.17 24.04 9.90
N ALA A 374 17.89 24.43 11.14
CA ALA A 374 16.97 25.53 11.44
C ALA A 374 17.49 26.88 10.91
N ALA A 375 18.81 27.04 10.77
CA ALA A 375 19.41 28.23 10.17
C ALA A 375 19.33 28.18 8.63
N ARG A 376 19.51 27.00 8.03
CA ARG A 376 19.42 26.79 6.57
C ARG A 376 17.98 26.88 6.05
N PHE A 377 17.02 26.37 6.82
CA PHE A 377 15.60 26.29 6.45
C PHE A 377 14.69 26.84 7.57
N PRO A 378 14.73 28.16 7.83
CA PRO A 378 13.98 28.77 8.94
C PRO A 378 12.45 28.69 8.79
N GLY A 379 11.95 28.41 7.59
CA GLY A 379 10.52 28.20 7.31
C GLY A 379 10.08 26.74 7.32
N ALA A 380 11.00 25.79 7.55
CA ALA A 380 10.67 24.37 7.59
C ALA A 380 9.80 24.05 8.80
N LYS A 381 8.74 23.29 8.58
CA LYS A 381 7.83 22.84 9.64
C LYS A 381 8.31 21.53 10.25
N LEU A 382 8.05 21.34 11.53
CA LEU A 382 8.21 20.08 12.24
C LEU A 382 6.83 19.60 12.72
N VAL A 383 6.27 18.58 12.09
CA VAL A 383 4.86 18.18 12.26
C VAL A 383 4.75 16.76 12.78
N ALA A 384 3.71 16.43 13.54
CA ALA A 384 3.45 15.03 13.91
C ALA A 384 3.14 14.20 12.66
N TYR A 385 3.69 12.98 12.60
CA TYR A 385 3.35 12.06 11.52
C TYR A 385 1.85 11.68 11.59
N PRO A 386 1.06 11.93 10.53
CA PRO A 386 -0.41 11.86 10.62
C PRO A 386 -0.98 10.45 10.38
N GLY A 387 -0.18 9.49 9.92
CA GLY A 387 -0.64 8.17 9.49
C GLY A 387 -0.11 6.99 10.29
N GLU A 388 -0.21 5.80 9.70
CA GLU A 388 0.46 4.59 10.15
C GLU A 388 1.90 4.57 9.63
N SER A 389 2.86 4.44 10.54
CA SER A 389 4.29 4.35 10.21
C SER A 389 4.64 3.05 9.48
N ALA A 390 5.79 3.00 8.82
CA ALA A 390 6.31 1.75 8.28
C ALA A 390 6.77 0.83 9.41
N ARG A 391 6.15 -0.34 9.54
CA ARG A 391 6.40 -1.29 10.64
C ARG A 391 6.80 -2.66 10.13
N LEU A 392 7.68 -3.32 10.89
CA LEU A 392 7.89 -4.75 10.73
C LEU A 392 6.59 -5.49 11.09
N THR A 393 6.17 -6.43 10.25
CA THR A 393 4.83 -7.03 10.29
C THR A 393 4.93 -8.56 10.35
N PRO A 394 5.10 -9.15 11.56
CA PRO A 394 5.45 -10.56 11.75
C PRO A 394 4.50 -11.57 11.10
N GLU A 395 3.22 -11.24 10.98
CA GLU A 395 2.19 -12.05 10.33
C GLU A 395 2.47 -12.31 8.85
N TRP A 396 3.29 -11.47 8.20
CA TRP A 396 3.63 -11.58 6.79
C TRP A 396 5.06 -12.04 6.54
N ASP A 397 5.88 -12.17 7.58
CA ASP A 397 7.28 -12.61 7.49
C ASP A 397 7.42 -13.92 6.70
N ARG A 398 8.50 -14.01 5.92
CA ARG A 398 8.77 -15.14 5.04
C ARG A 398 9.92 -15.98 5.54
N ARG A 399 9.74 -17.30 5.51
CA ARG A 399 10.80 -18.28 5.75
C ARG A 399 11.17 -18.97 4.45
N PRO A 400 12.41 -19.49 4.32
CA PRO A 400 12.84 -20.19 3.12
C PRO A 400 11.91 -21.37 2.78
N ARG A 401 11.50 -21.42 1.51
CA ARG A 401 10.80 -22.52 0.84
C ARG A 401 11.80 -23.52 0.23
N SER A 402 13.00 -23.07 -0.09
CA SER A 402 14.12 -23.93 -0.47
C SER A 402 15.45 -23.25 -0.13
N VAL A 403 16.50 -24.06 0.00
CA VAL A 403 17.89 -23.64 0.14
C VAL A 403 18.74 -24.45 -0.82
N THR A 404 19.32 -23.82 -1.83
CA THR A 404 20.21 -24.47 -2.80
C THR A 404 21.65 -24.09 -2.50
N VAL A 405 22.51 -25.08 -2.30
CA VAL A 405 23.96 -24.85 -2.10
C VAL A 405 24.70 -25.27 -3.36
N TYR A 406 25.61 -24.44 -3.86
CA TYR A 406 26.45 -24.76 -5.00
C TYR A 406 27.91 -24.34 -4.78
N THR A 407 28.84 -25.03 -5.43
CA THR A 407 30.29 -24.89 -5.21
C THR A 407 31.05 -24.37 -6.42
N GLY A 408 30.35 -24.04 -7.51
CA GLY A 408 30.96 -23.58 -8.75
C GLY A 408 29.95 -23.46 -9.89
N VAL A 409 30.47 -23.27 -11.09
CA VAL A 409 29.69 -23.12 -12.34
C VAL A 409 30.29 -24.01 -13.42
N THR A 410 29.44 -24.67 -14.20
CA THR A 410 29.84 -25.55 -15.31
C THR A 410 29.10 -25.21 -16.60
N GLY A 411 29.60 -25.68 -17.74
CA GLY A 411 28.90 -25.64 -19.02
C GLY A 411 28.81 -24.26 -19.68
N GLN A 412 29.68 -23.31 -19.31
CA GLN A 412 29.65 -21.93 -19.84
C GLN A 412 29.69 -21.91 -21.37
N ALA A 413 30.64 -22.62 -21.98
CA ALA A 413 30.82 -22.65 -23.44
C ALA A 413 29.64 -23.25 -24.21
N GLY A 414 28.80 -24.07 -23.56
CA GLY A 414 27.64 -24.72 -24.18
C GLY A 414 26.29 -24.07 -23.85
N SER A 415 26.25 -23.09 -22.95
CA SER A 415 25.01 -22.44 -22.55
C SER A 415 24.61 -21.31 -23.52
N PRO A 416 23.30 -21.13 -23.84
CA PRO A 416 22.84 -20.09 -24.76
C PRO A 416 23.27 -18.66 -24.38
N ASN A 417 23.41 -18.38 -23.09
CA ASN A 417 23.83 -17.08 -22.56
C ASN A 417 25.34 -17.00 -22.24
N GLY A 418 26.10 -18.08 -22.46
CA GLY A 418 27.52 -18.16 -22.13
C GLY A 418 27.84 -18.16 -20.62
N LYS A 419 26.84 -18.25 -19.74
CA LYS A 419 27.00 -18.16 -18.28
C LYS A 419 27.10 -19.50 -17.57
N GLY A 420 26.67 -20.58 -18.21
CA GLY A 420 26.66 -21.92 -17.62
C GLY A 420 25.54 -22.12 -16.60
N ARG A 421 25.68 -23.15 -15.76
CA ARG A 421 24.76 -23.52 -14.69
C ARG A 421 25.53 -23.74 -13.38
N VAL A 422 24.90 -23.44 -12.25
CA VAL A 422 25.47 -23.72 -10.93
C VAL A 422 25.68 -25.23 -10.69
N VAL A 423 26.80 -25.59 -10.05
CA VAL A 423 27.11 -26.97 -9.64
C VAL A 423 26.51 -27.21 -8.25
N VAL A 424 25.26 -27.69 -8.22
CA VAL A 424 24.51 -27.93 -6.99
C VAL A 424 25.15 -29.06 -6.17
N ASP A 425 25.32 -28.82 -4.88
CA ASP A 425 25.62 -29.84 -3.88
C ASP A 425 24.31 -30.45 -3.36
N PRO A 426 23.96 -31.69 -3.74
CA PRO A 426 22.70 -32.30 -3.35
C PRO A 426 22.66 -32.67 -1.86
N ALA A 427 23.81 -32.83 -1.19
CA ALA A 427 23.85 -33.20 0.22
C ALA A 427 23.50 -32.02 1.15
N ARG A 428 23.76 -30.78 0.69
CA ARG A 428 23.49 -29.55 1.45
C ARG A 428 22.26 -28.76 0.94
N THR A 429 21.68 -29.18 -0.18
CA THR A 429 20.46 -28.57 -0.76
C THR A 429 19.19 -29.13 -0.14
N VAL A 430 18.24 -28.26 0.21
CA VAL A 430 16.95 -28.58 0.81
C VAL A 430 15.83 -27.98 -0.04
N THR A 431 15.07 -28.82 -0.75
CA THR A 431 13.96 -28.38 -1.62
C THR A 431 12.58 -28.55 -0.99
N ASP A 432 12.48 -29.33 0.11
CA ASP A 432 11.24 -29.47 0.86
C ASP A 432 10.99 -28.20 1.71
N PRO A 433 9.86 -27.50 1.54
CA PRO A 433 9.61 -26.24 2.23
C PRO A 433 9.51 -26.34 3.75
N ALA A 434 8.99 -27.43 4.29
CA ALA A 434 8.87 -27.60 5.74
C ALA A 434 10.26 -27.73 6.37
N ARG A 435 11.18 -28.45 5.72
CA ARG A 435 12.58 -28.58 6.13
C ARG A 435 13.39 -27.31 5.85
N ALA A 436 13.17 -26.65 4.72
CA ALA A 436 13.90 -25.43 4.33
C ALA A 436 13.67 -24.29 5.32
N ALA A 437 12.46 -24.16 5.86
CA ALA A 437 12.09 -23.12 6.81
C ALA A 437 12.89 -23.13 8.13
N THR A 438 13.57 -24.24 8.42
CA THR A 438 14.42 -24.45 9.61
C THR A 438 15.78 -25.04 9.25
N ALA A 439 16.19 -25.00 7.98
CA ALA A 439 17.43 -25.62 7.54
C ALA A 439 18.65 -24.87 8.08
N SER A 440 19.63 -25.63 8.57
CA SER A 440 20.94 -25.12 8.93
C SER A 440 21.94 -25.49 7.85
N VAL A 441 22.65 -24.52 7.30
CA VAL A 441 23.61 -24.72 6.21
C VAL A 441 24.96 -24.13 6.59
N THR A 442 26.01 -24.95 6.53
CA THR A 442 27.40 -24.50 6.70
C THR A 442 28.01 -24.22 5.34
N LEU A 443 28.58 -23.03 5.20
CA LEU A 443 29.28 -22.56 4.02
C LEU A 443 30.76 -22.42 4.35
N ALA A 444 31.61 -22.90 3.43
CA ALA A 444 33.02 -22.57 3.36
C ALA A 444 33.25 -21.48 2.32
N GLU A 445 34.45 -20.91 2.29
CA GLU A 445 34.83 -19.96 1.25
C GLU A 445 34.76 -20.64 -0.13
N GLY A 446 34.13 -19.97 -1.10
CA GLY A 446 33.82 -20.52 -2.42
C GLY A 446 32.45 -21.19 -2.55
N ASP A 447 31.79 -21.55 -1.44
CA ASP A 447 30.39 -21.98 -1.47
C ASP A 447 29.44 -20.79 -1.66
N THR A 448 28.28 -21.05 -2.27
CA THR A 448 27.14 -20.12 -2.26
C THR A 448 25.86 -20.86 -1.90
N ALA A 449 25.06 -20.29 -0.99
CA ALA A 449 23.68 -20.71 -0.78
C ALA A 449 22.70 -19.71 -1.41
N VAL A 450 21.62 -20.21 -2.00
CA VAL A 450 20.48 -19.40 -2.46
C VAL A 450 19.25 -19.83 -1.69
N PHE A 451 18.67 -18.90 -0.93
CA PHE A 451 17.43 -19.09 -0.20
C PHE A 451 16.27 -18.51 -1.01
N ASP A 452 15.25 -19.30 -1.32
CA ASP A 452 14.00 -18.84 -1.93
C ASP A 452 12.95 -18.63 -0.84
N LEU A 453 12.48 -17.39 -0.63
CA LEU A 453 11.44 -17.08 0.36
C LEU A 453 10.01 -17.36 -0.14
N GLY A 454 9.86 -17.75 -1.41
CA GLY A 454 8.59 -18.11 -2.05
C GLY A 454 7.70 -16.92 -2.46
N GLN A 455 8.07 -15.70 -2.06
CA GLN A 455 7.31 -14.48 -2.29
C GLN A 455 8.29 -13.33 -2.51
N ASN A 456 8.07 -12.52 -3.55
CA ASN A 456 8.74 -11.24 -3.69
C ASN A 456 8.17 -10.27 -2.64
N MET A 457 8.95 -10.01 -1.60
CA MET A 457 8.56 -9.23 -0.42
C MET A 457 9.43 -7.98 -0.26
N VAL A 458 9.04 -7.09 0.65
CA VAL A 458 9.82 -5.89 0.98
C VAL A 458 10.06 -5.82 2.47
N GLY A 459 11.29 -5.51 2.86
CA GLY A 459 11.70 -5.36 4.25
C GLY A 459 13.18 -5.70 4.44
N VAL A 460 13.50 -6.44 5.49
CA VAL A 460 14.89 -6.68 5.93
C VAL A 460 15.14 -8.15 6.28
N PRO A 461 16.37 -8.66 6.14
CA PRO A 461 16.71 -9.98 6.63
C PRO A 461 16.84 -10.00 8.16
N ARG A 462 16.39 -11.10 8.77
CA ARG A 462 16.81 -11.52 10.11
C ARG A 462 17.48 -12.88 10.00
N TYR A 463 18.71 -13.01 10.46
CA TYR A 463 19.45 -14.27 10.38
C TYR A 463 20.20 -14.59 11.66
N THR A 464 20.45 -15.88 11.85
CA THR A 464 21.27 -16.39 12.96
C THR A 464 22.46 -17.15 12.40
N LEU A 465 23.66 -16.76 12.81
CA LEU A 465 24.93 -17.24 12.29
C LEU A 465 25.77 -17.88 13.39
N ARG A 466 26.64 -18.82 13.03
CA ARG A 466 27.67 -19.36 13.93
C ARG A 466 28.95 -19.59 13.15
N GLY A 467 30.06 -19.06 13.63
CA GLY A 467 31.37 -19.15 12.95
C GLY A 467 32.46 -18.44 13.77
N PRO A 468 33.70 -18.42 13.28
CA PRO A 468 34.79 -17.78 13.99
C PRO A 468 34.66 -16.25 13.98
N ALA A 469 35.20 -15.59 15.01
CA ALA A 469 35.27 -14.13 15.07
C ALA A 469 36.04 -13.58 13.86
N GLY A 470 35.51 -12.54 13.21
CA GLY A 470 36.09 -11.93 12.03
C GLY A 470 35.71 -12.58 10.71
N ALA A 471 35.05 -13.74 10.71
CA ALA A 471 34.40 -14.23 9.49
C ALA A 471 33.30 -13.25 9.06
N GLU A 472 33.15 -13.07 7.75
CA GLU A 472 32.16 -12.19 7.16
C GLU A 472 31.15 -12.99 6.34
N VAL A 473 29.88 -12.61 6.44
CA VAL A 473 28.78 -13.16 5.64
C VAL A 473 28.14 -12.04 4.86
N ALA A 474 27.96 -12.25 3.55
CA ALA A 474 27.26 -11.32 2.67
C ALA A 474 25.97 -11.95 2.14
N PHE A 475 24.84 -11.30 2.37
CA PHE A 475 23.52 -11.62 1.83
C PHE A 475 23.18 -10.66 0.69
N ARG A 476 23.13 -11.17 -0.53
CA ARG A 476 22.83 -10.43 -1.76
C ARG A 476 21.41 -10.74 -2.22
N PHE A 477 20.59 -9.71 -2.33
CA PHE A 477 19.17 -9.87 -2.61
C PHE A 477 18.85 -9.72 -4.10
N GLY A 478 17.76 -10.37 -4.54
CA GLY A 478 17.21 -10.25 -5.88
C GLY A 478 15.77 -10.78 -5.98
N GLU A 479 15.07 -10.36 -7.03
CA GLU A 479 13.65 -10.69 -7.24
C GLU A 479 13.44 -12.02 -7.98
N MET A 480 14.40 -12.40 -8.83
CA MET A 480 14.33 -13.56 -9.73
C MET A 480 15.61 -14.41 -9.63
N LEU A 481 15.55 -15.64 -10.16
CA LEU A 481 16.73 -16.45 -10.44
C LEU A 481 17.08 -16.38 -11.93
N ASN A 482 18.36 -16.46 -12.24
CA ASN A 482 18.83 -16.64 -13.61
C ASN A 482 18.40 -18.01 -14.14
N ASP A 483 18.02 -18.01 -15.41
CA ASP A 483 17.90 -19.18 -16.26
C ASP A 483 18.89 -19.07 -17.44
N THR A 484 18.70 -19.87 -18.49
CA THR A 484 19.53 -19.81 -19.70
C THR A 484 19.05 -18.79 -20.73
N SER A 485 18.02 -18.01 -20.41
CA SER A 485 17.36 -17.11 -21.35
C SER A 485 18.16 -15.83 -21.61
N LYS A 486 17.70 -15.03 -22.58
CA LYS A 486 18.27 -13.71 -22.87
C LYS A 486 18.07 -12.77 -21.67
N GLY A 487 19.07 -11.93 -21.42
CA GLY A 487 19.03 -10.92 -20.36
C GLY A 487 19.41 -11.43 -18.97
N ALA A 488 19.58 -12.74 -18.78
CA ALA A 488 20.20 -13.32 -17.58
C ALA A 488 21.63 -12.77 -17.39
N ASP A 489 22.00 -12.45 -16.15
CA ASP A 489 23.28 -11.81 -15.80
C ASP A 489 24.30 -12.79 -15.20
N GLY A 490 23.86 -13.99 -14.84
CA GLY A 490 24.64 -15.04 -14.18
C GLY A 490 24.26 -16.45 -14.63
N PRO A 491 24.90 -17.48 -14.06
CA PRO A 491 24.61 -18.87 -14.39
C PRO A 491 23.20 -19.26 -13.97
N GLU A 492 22.60 -20.20 -14.70
CA GLU A 492 21.29 -20.75 -14.33
C GLU A 492 21.28 -21.26 -12.88
N GLY A 493 20.27 -20.83 -12.12
CA GLY A 493 20.08 -21.15 -10.70
C GLY A 493 20.70 -20.14 -9.72
N SER A 494 21.50 -19.17 -10.19
CA SER A 494 21.96 -18.06 -9.34
C SER A 494 20.92 -16.95 -9.24
N VAL A 495 21.07 -16.03 -8.28
CA VAL A 495 20.19 -14.86 -8.16
C VAL A 495 20.44 -13.88 -9.32
N TYR A 496 19.37 -13.43 -9.97
CA TYR A 496 19.39 -12.39 -11.00
C TYR A 496 19.35 -11.00 -10.35
N ARG A 497 20.25 -10.09 -10.78
CA ARG A 497 20.45 -8.79 -10.10
C ARG A 497 20.61 -7.60 -11.04
N ALA A 498 20.69 -7.81 -12.35
CA ALA A 498 20.93 -6.73 -13.30
C ALA A 498 19.84 -5.64 -13.25
N ASN A 499 18.58 -6.02 -12.98
CA ASN A 499 17.48 -5.06 -12.87
C ASN A 499 17.55 -4.15 -11.63
N LEU A 500 18.44 -4.44 -10.68
CA LEU A 500 18.73 -3.56 -9.54
C LEU A 500 19.54 -2.33 -9.97
N ARG A 501 20.08 -2.34 -11.18
CA ARG A 501 20.94 -1.28 -11.76
C ARG A 501 22.13 -1.00 -10.84
N THR A 502 22.21 0.18 -10.23
CA THR A 502 23.31 0.53 -9.31
C THR A 502 23.05 0.13 -7.87
N ALA A 503 21.85 -0.37 -7.50
CA ALA A 503 21.55 -0.82 -6.14
C ALA A 503 22.33 -2.08 -5.78
N LYS A 504 23.26 -1.97 -4.81
CA LYS A 504 24.01 -3.16 -4.36
C LYS A 504 23.17 -4.13 -3.57
N ALA A 505 22.09 -3.69 -2.90
CA ALA A 505 21.15 -4.51 -2.13
C ALA A 505 21.81 -5.67 -1.37
N THR A 506 22.76 -5.35 -0.48
CA THR A 506 23.59 -6.33 0.22
C THR A 506 23.65 -6.05 1.72
N SER A 507 23.29 -7.04 2.53
CA SER A 507 23.58 -7.05 3.96
C SER A 507 24.91 -7.75 4.22
N THR A 508 25.82 -7.13 4.96
CA THR A 508 27.14 -7.67 5.30
C THR A 508 27.32 -7.71 6.81
N TYR A 509 27.71 -8.85 7.35
CA TYR A 509 27.87 -9.06 8.79
C TYR A 509 29.20 -9.72 9.13
N THR A 510 29.99 -9.08 9.99
CA THR A 510 31.23 -9.64 10.54
C THR A 510 30.97 -10.21 11.94
N LEU A 511 31.26 -11.50 12.12
CA LEU A 511 30.98 -12.23 13.36
C LEU A 511 31.90 -11.81 14.51
N LYS A 512 31.36 -11.82 15.74
CA LYS A 512 32.15 -11.69 16.98
C LYS A 512 32.65 -13.03 17.55
N GLY A 513 32.18 -14.15 17.00
CA GLY A 513 32.60 -15.49 17.35
C GLY A 513 31.85 -16.10 18.54
N ASP A 514 30.56 -15.78 18.73
CA ASP A 514 29.77 -16.39 19.82
C ASP A 514 29.52 -17.88 19.54
N PRO A 515 29.99 -18.81 20.41
CA PRO A 515 29.79 -20.24 20.21
C PRO A 515 28.31 -20.66 20.21
N HIS A 516 27.42 -19.88 20.83
CA HIS A 516 25.97 -20.14 20.86
C HIS A 516 25.23 -19.60 19.63
N GLY A 517 25.92 -18.82 18.79
CA GLY A 517 25.37 -18.17 17.61
C GLY A 517 24.95 -16.72 17.84
N GLU A 518 24.90 -15.96 16.75
CA GLU A 518 24.67 -14.52 16.72
C GLU A 518 23.46 -14.21 15.85
N THR A 519 22.49 -13.45 16.36
CA THR A 519 21.32 -13.03 15.60
C THR A 519 21.40 -11.55 15.26
N HIS A 520 21.22 -11.24 13.98
CA HIS A 520 21.22 -9.88 13.46
C HIS A 520 19.98 -9.60 12.60
N GLU A 521 19.58 -8.33 12.58
CA GLU A 521 18.49 -7.80 11.78
C GLU A 521 18.89 -6.42 11.27
N ASP A 522 18.84 -6.22 9.95
CA ASP A 522 19.08 -4.90 9.38
C ASP A 522 17.96 -3.93 9.79
N SER A 523 18.31 -2.64 9.90
CA SER A 523 17.36 -1.65 10.42
C SER A 523 17.53 -0.24 9.88
N LEU A 524 18.66 0.05 9.24
CA LEU A 524 18.96 1.34 8.59
C LEU A 524 18.87 1.25 7.06
N THR A 525 18.21 0.21 6.54
CA THR A 525 17.99 -0.02 5.10
C THR A 525 16.75 -0.88 4.86
N PHE A 526 16.40 -1.12 3.59
CA PHE A 526 15.38 -2.09 3.19
C PHE A 526 15.65 -2.60 1.77
N TYR A 527 15.05 -3.75 1.43
CA TYR A 527 15.22 -4.44 0.15
C TYR A 527 13.88 -4.93 -0.38
N GLY A 528 13.72 -4.97 -1.71
CA GLY A 528 12.68 -5.74 -2.40
C GLY A 528 13.27 -7.02 -2.97
N PHE A 529 12.81 -8.19 -2.51
CA PHE A 529 13.42 -9.47 -2.86
C PHE A 529 12.54 -10.68 -2.59
N ARG A 530 12.81 -11.74 -3.36
CA ARG A 530 12.36 -13.11 -3.07
C ARG A 530 13.53 -14.02 -2.70
N TYR A 531 14.69 -13.77 -3.31
CA TYR A 531 15.86 -14.62 -3.21
C TYR A 531 16.99 -13.92 -2.45
N ALA A 532 17.71 -14.68 -1.63
CA ALA A 532 18.92 -14.24 -0.96
C ALA A 532 20.08 -15.18 -1.31
N SER A 533 21.12 -14.67 -1.96
CA SER A 533 22.38 -15.35 -2.19
C SER A 533 23.34 -15.06 -1.04
N VAL A 534 23.92 -16.11 -0.44
CA VAL A 534 24.76 -16.02 0.76
C VAL A 534 26.14 -16.59 0.48
N THR A 535 27.17 -15.80 0.76
CA THR A 535 28.59 -16.18 0.64
C THR A 535 29.34 -15.81 1.91
N VAL A 536 30.47 -16.47 2.15
CA VAL A 536 31.28 -16.27 3.36
C VAL A 536 32.77 -16.06 3.04
N THR A 537 33.47 -15.32 3.88
CA THR A 537 34.94 -15.16 3.86
C THR A 537 35.50 -15.21 5.28
N GLY A 538 36.79 -15.51 5.45
CA GLY A 538 37.45 -15.48 6.76
C GLY A 538 37.15 -16.67 7.69
N GLY A 539 36.56 -17.74 7.15
CA GLY A 539 36.30 -19.00 7.86
C GLY A 539 34.91 -19.59 7.56
N PRO A 540 34.65 -20.86 7.91
CA PRO A 540 33.35 -21.47 7.71
C PRO A 540 32.29 -20.86 8.62
N VAL A 541 31.10 -20.57 8.09
CA VAL A 541 29.96 -20.05 8.85
C VAL A 541 28.73 -20.91 8.61
N THR A 542 28.04 -21.26 9.69
CA THR A 542 26.72 -21.89 9.64
C THR A 542 25.62 -20.84 9.70
N VAL A 543 24.79 -20.76 8.68
CA VAL A 543 23.49 -20.07 8.71
C VAL A 543 22.49 -21.03 9.34
N THR A 544 22.00 -20.71 10.53
CA THR A 544 21.07 -21.58 11.30
C THR A 544 19.61 -21.19 11.13
N SER A 545 19.34 -19.93 10.78
CA SER A 545 18.00 -19.45 10.42
C SER A 545 18.10 -18.23 9.54
N LEU A 546 17.18 -18.09 8.59
CA LEU A 546 16.92 -16.87 7.83
C LEU A 546 15.41 -16.61 7.83
N THR A 547 15.01 -15.36 8.01
CA THR A 547 13.63 -14.89 7.88
C THR A 547 13.65 -13.54 7.17
N GLY A 548 12.85 -13.39 6.12
CA GLY A 548 12.55 -12.08 5.55
C GLY A 548 11.50 -11.41 6.41
N ARG A 549 11.89 -10.35 7.13
CA ARG A 549 11.00 -9.53 7.96
C ARG A 549 10.28 -8.53 7.06
N VAL A 550 8.96 -8.67 6.91
CA VAL A 550 8.17 -7.80 6.02
C VAL A 550 7.96 -6.45 6.68
N ALA A 551 8.12 -5.36 5.91
CA ALA A 551 7.85 -4.00 6.38
C ALA A 551 6.85 -3.30 5.46
N THR A 552 5.85 -2.61 6.04
CA THR A 552 4.90 -1.80 5.27
C THR A 552 4.18 -0.77 6.16
N SER A 553 3.57 0.23 5.53
CA SER A 553 2.61 1.18 6.13
C SER A 553 1.16 0.76 5.85
N ALA A 554 0.95 -0.22 4.96
CA ALA A 554 -0.35 -0.78 4.62
C ALA A 554 -0.79 -1.87 5.62
N LEU A 555 -0.95 -1.49 6.90
CA LEU A 555 -1.08 -2.44 8.01
C LEU A 555 -2.45 -3.11 8.12
N ARG A 556 -3.53 -2.38 7.80
CA ARG A 556 -4.91 -2.82 8.05
C ARG A 556 -5.63 -3.13 6.75
N GLU A 557 -5.71 -4.41 6.40
CA GLU A 557 -6.54 -4.86 5.27
C GLU A 557 -8.03 -4.67 5.60
N ILE A 558 -8.76 -4.05 4.67
CA ILE A 558 -10.17 -3.72 4.80
C ILE A 558 -11.02 -4.19 3.62
N GLY A 559 -10.40 -4.79 2.59
CA GLY A 559 -11.12 -5.34 1.46
C GLY A 559 -10.50 -6.63 0.95
N THR A 560 -11.36 -7.49 0.41
CA THR A 560 -10.98 -8.76 -0.20
C THR A 560 -11.90 -9.05 -1.39
N VAL A 561 -11.36 -9.63 -2.45
CA VAL A 561 -12.12 -10.31 -3.51
C VAL A 561 -11.55 -11.72 -3.67
N THR A 562 -12.42 -12.71 -3.78
CA THR A 562 -12.04 -14.09 -4.08
C THR A 562 -12.95 -14.67 -5.15
N THR A 563 -12.40 -15.49 -6.03
CA THR A 563 -13.13 -16.16 -7.11
C THR A 563 -12.96 -17.69 -7.02
N ASP A 564 -13.64 -18.44 -7.89
CA ASP A 564 -13.37 -19.86 -8.12
C ASP A 564 -12.26 -20.12 -9.17
N ASP A 565 -11.59 -19.08 -9.68
CA ASP A 565 -10.45 -19.18 -10.60
C ASP A 565 -9.11 -18.97 -9.88
N ALA A 566 -8.27 -20.00 -9.87
CA ALA A 566 -6.99 -19.99 -9.16
C ALA A 566 -5.97 -18.98 -9.72
N GLN A 567 -5.95 -18.74 -11.04
CA GLN A 567 -5.01 -17.80 -11.65
C GLN A 567 -5.42 -16.36 -11.36
N VAL A 568 -6.72 -16.05 -11.38
CA VAL A 568 -7.23 -14.73 -10.98
C VAL A 568 -6.99 -14.49 -9.49
N ASN A 569 -7.19 -15.50 -8.63
CA ASN A 569 -6.84 -15.39 -7.22
C ASN A 569 -5.33 -15.19 -6.99
N GLN A 570 -4.47 -15.79 -7.81
CA GLN A 570 -3.02 -15.52 -7.77
C GLN A 570 -2.71 -14.08 -8.21
N LEU A 571 -3.38 -13.55 -9.24
CA LEU A 571 -3.26 -12.13 -9.60
C LEU A 571 -3.70 -11.21 -8.45
N ILE A 572 -4.81 -11.50 -7.79
CA ILE A 572 -5.28 -10.75 -6.61
C ILE A 572 -4.21 -10.77 -5.51
N SER A 573 -3.65 -11.94 -5.20
CA SER A 573 -2.52 -12.05 -4.26
C SER A 573 -1.32 -11.18 -4.69
N ASN A 574 -0.96 -11.21 -5.97
CA ASN A 574 0.14 -10.42 -6.53
C ASN A 574 -0.09 -8.91 -6.36
N VAL A 575 -1.33 -8.44 -6.51
CA VAL A 575 -1.70 -7.04 -6.29
C VAL A 575 -1.51 -6.64 -4.82
N HIS A 576 -2.01 -7.45 -3.89
CA HIS A 576 -1.82 -7.18 -2.45
C HIS A 576 -0.34 -7.15 -2.05
N TRP A 577 0.49 -8.07 -2.57
CA TRP A 577 1.93 -8.06 -2.31
C TRP A 577 2.65 -6.86 -2.94
N GLY A 578 2.24 -6.47 -4.15
CA GLY A 578 2.75 -5.28 -4.83
C GLY A 578 2.47 -4.01 -4.04
N GLN A 579 1.24 -3.87 -3.51
CA GLN A 579 0.86 -2.75 -2.65
C GLN A 579 1.65 -2.73 -1.34
N ARG A 580 1.69 -3.86 -0.61
CA ARG A 580 2.45 -3.97 0.65
C ARG A 580 3.89 -3.53 0.46
N GLY A 581 4.52 -3.97 -0.63
CA GLY A 581 5.91 -3.69 -0.92
C GLY A 581 6.22 -2.22 -1.18
N ASN A 582 5.24 -1.47 -1.68
CA ASN A 582 5.46 -0.12 -2.16
C ASN A 582 4.77 0.96 -1.32
N TYR A 583 4.02 0.58 -0.28
CA TYR A 583 3.48 1.52 0.70
C TYR A 583 4.43 1.60 1.90
N LEU A 584 5.62 2.17 1.71
CA LEU A 584 6.65 2.30 2.74
C LEU A 584 7.00 3.78 2.92
N TRP A 585 6.38 4.43 3.90
CA TRP A 585 6.37 5.89 4.14
C TRP A 585 5.74 6.75 3.03
N ILE A 586 5.98 6.42 1.76
CA ILE A 586 5.38 7.02 0.56
C ILE A 586 5.00 5.89 -0.43
N PRO A 587 4.08 6.14 -1.40
CA PRO A 587 3.71 5.17 -2.43
C PRO A 587 4.80 5.07 -3.52
N THR A 588 5.80 4.22 -3.32
CA THR A 588 6.95 4.08 -4.24
C THR A 588 6.58 3.39 -5.56
N ASP A 589 7.26 3.68 -6.65
CA ASP A 589 7.10 2.94 -7.92
C ASP A 589 7.52 1.46 -7.77
N CYS A 590 8.72 1.24 -7.25
CA CYS A 590 9.26 -0.08 -7.00
C CYS A 590 10.12 -0.07 -5.72
N PRO A 591 10.37 -1.21 -5.06
CA PRO A 591 11.03 -1.23 -3.75
C PRO A 591 12.48 -1.75 -3.75
N GLN A 592 13.03 -2.14 -4.89
CA GLN A 592 14.28 -2.91 -4.99
C GLN A 592 15.45 -2.14 -5.62
N ARG A 593 15.24 -1.43 -6.74
CA ARG A 593 16.31 -0.76 -7.50
C ARG A 593 16.62 0.62 -6.93
N ASP A 594 17.58 1.30 -7.55
CA ASP A 594 18.03 2.67 -7.29
C ASP A 594 17.04 3.76 -7.72
N GLU A 595 15.78 3.63 -7.28
CA GLU A 595 14.67 4.55 -7.57
C GLU A 595 13.79 4.73 -6.35
N ARG A 596 12.74 3.92 -6.16
CA ARG A 596 11.90 3.91 -4.95
C ARG A 596 11.30 5.28 -4.64
N LEU A 597 10.81 5.92 -5.69
CA LEU A 597 10.30 7.28 -5.68
C LEU A 597 8.78 7.27 -5.64
N GLY A 598 8.18 8.30 -5.02
CA GLY A 598 6.73 8.51 -5.07
C GLY A 598 6.28 9.01 -6.44
N TRP A 599 6.34 8.16 -7.46
CA TRP A 599 5.90 8.47 -8.81
C TRP A 599 4.39 8.73 -8.83
N THR A 600 4.03 9.90 -9.33
CA THR A 600 2.67 10.43 -9.19
C THR A 600 1.69 9.76 -10.14
N GLY A 601 2.14 9.39 -11.35
CA GLY A 601 1.39 8.60 -12.32
C GLY A 601 0.96 7.24 -11.77
N ASP A 602 1.89 6.50 -11.18
CA ASP A 602 1.67 5.22 -10.49
C ASP A 602 0.67 5.36 -9.34
N THR A 603 0.91 6.35 -8.47
CA THR A 603 0.04 6.55 -7.31
C THR A 603 -1.41 6.81 -7.73
N GLN A 604 -1.64 7.66 -8.73
CA GLN A 604 -3.01 8.01 -9.13
C GLN A 604 -3.77 6.85 -9.76
N LEU A 605 -3.11 5.99 -10.55
CA LEU A 605 -3.77 4.86 -11.22
C LEU A 605 -4.13 3.77 -10.22
N PHE A 606 -3.38 3.65 -9.12
CA PHE A 606 -3.55 2.57 -8.14
C PHE A 606 -4.32 2.99 -6.88
N CYS A 607 -4.42 4.29 -6.57
CA CYS A 607 -5.00 4.75 -5.30
C CYS A 607 -6.41 4.21 -5.04
N GLY A 608 -7.24 4.03 -6.08
CA GLY A 608 -8.55 3.40 -5.99
C GLY A 608 -8.48 1.96 -5.48
N THR A 609 -7.73 1.09 -6.15
CA THR A 609 -7.43 -0.27 -5.68
C THR A 609 -6.86 -0.25 -4.26
N GLY A 610 -5.89 0.62 -4.01
CA GLY A 610 -5.19 0.69 -2.73
C GLY A 610 -6.13 0.98 -1.55
N LEU A 611 -7.08 1.89 -1.74
CA LEU A 611 -8.10 2.27 -0.76
C LEU A 611 -9.22 1.22 -0.58
N TYR A 612 -9.45 0.35 -1.56
CA TYR A 612 -10.31 -0.83 -1.35
C TYR A 612 -9.61 -1.88 -0.50
N ASN A 613 -8.34 -2.18 -0.80
CA ASN A 613 -7.56 -3.24 -0.16
C ASN A 613 -7.24 -2.95 1.31
N VAL A 614 -6.74 -1.74 1.62
CA VAL A 614 -6.23 -1.38 2.95
C VAL A 614 -6.72 -0.01 3.39
N ASP A 615 -6.72 0.24 4.70
CA ASP A 615 -7.00 1.55 5.25
C ASP A 615 -5.85 2.54 4.98
N ALA A 616 -5.84 3.10 3.77
CA ALA A 616 -4.79 3.99 3.28
C ALA A 616 -5.19 5.48 3.33
N VAL A 617 -6.30 5.85 3.98
CA VAL A 617 -6.79 7.25 3.97
C VAL A 617 -5.75 8.20 4.53
N ALA A 618 -5.19 7.91 5.71
CA ALA A 618 -4.17 8.77 6.33
C ALA A 618 -2.84 8.74 5.55
N PHE A 619 -2.47 7.59 4.99
CA PHE A 619 -1.25 7.42 4.20
C PHE A 619 -1.28 8.27 2.92
N LEU A 620 -2.37 8.19 2.13
CA LEU A 620 -2.52 8.98 0.91
C LEU A 620 -2.79 10.45 1.22
N SER A 621 -3.52 10.76 2.30
CA SER A 621 -3.69 12.14 2.76
C SER A 621 -2.36 12.79 3.15
N HIS A 622 -1.40 12.03 3.68
CA HIS A 622 -0.05 12.54 3.94
C HIS A 622 0.72 12.76 2.64
N PHE A 623 0.62 11.84 1.69
CA PHE A 623 1.23 12.00 0.37
C PHE A 623 0.70 13.24 -0.37
N GLU A 624 -0.59 13.56 -0.23
CA GLU A 624 -1.17 14.81 -0.76
C GLU A 624 -0.49 16.07 -0.18
N ASP A 625 -0.16 16.09 1.11
CA ASP A 625 0.58 17.22 1.70
C ASP A 625 1.95 17.36 1.01
N ILE A 626 2.64 16.24 0.79
CA ILE A 626 3.92 16.20 0.06
C ILE A 626 3.74 16.68 -1.39
N LEU A 627 2.64 16.33 -2.07
CA LEU A 627 2.35 16.80 -3.43
C LEU A 627 2.16 18.31 -3.49
N ILE A 628 1.39 18.88 -2.55
CA ILE A 628 1.14 20.32 -2.47
C ILE A 628 2.44 21.08 -2.22
N GLU A 629 3.28 20.56 -1.31
CA GLU A 629 4.60 21.15 -1.04
C GLU A 629 5.51 21.04 -2.25
N SER A 630 5.58 19.86 -2.87
CA SER A 630 6.44 19.60 -4.04
C SER A 630 6.04 20.45 -5.25
N GLN A 631 4.74 20.70 -5.46
CA GLN A 631 4.24 21.61 -6.49
C GLN A 631 4.80 23.01 -6.31
N LYS A 632 4.81 23.53 -5.08
CA LYS A 632 5.30 24.87 -4.80
C LYS A 632 6.83 24.97 -4.91
N THR A 633 7.53 23.93 -4.45
CA THR A 633 9.00 23.96 -4.33
C THR A 633 9.71 23.56 -5.62
N TYR A 634 9.22 22.53 -6.31
CA TYR A 634 9.88 21.91 -7.47
C TYR A 634 9.03 21.91 -8.74
N GLY A 635 7.75 22.27 -8.64
CA GLY A 635 6.85 22.35 -9.77
C GLY A 635 7.21 23.49 -10.73
N LEU A 636 6.96 23.29 -12.02
CA LEU A 636 7.13 24.33 -13.04
C LEU A 636 6.27 25.56 -12.67
N ASP A 637 6.91 26.74 -12.62
CA ASP A 637 6.37 28.01 -12.12
C ASP A 637 5.71 27.95 -10.72
N GLY A 638 6.00 26.93 -9.91
CA GLY A 638 5.32 26.69 -8.64
C GLY A 638 3.84 26.28 -8.78
N ALA A 639 3.40 25.91 -9.99
CA ALA A 639 2.01 25.64 -10.32
C ALA A 639 1.76 24.22 -10.88
N GLN A 640 2.72 23.63 -11.58
CA GLN A 640 2.60 22.24 -12.03
C GLN A 640 2.90 21.28 -10.87
N PHE A 641 2.05 20.29 -10.63
CA PHE A 641 2.43 19.18 -9.74
C PHE A 641 3.55 18.34 -10.35
N THR A 642 4.40 17.78 -9.51
CA THR A 642 5.64 17.11 -9.93
C THR A 642 5.42 15.69 -10.43
N ALA A 643 6.37 15.15 -11.20
CA ALA A 643 6.34 13.75 -11.65
C ALA A 643 6.60 12.75 -10.52
N VAL A 644 7.34 13.21 -9.50
CA VAL A 644 7.70 12.48 -8.29
C VAL A 644 7.60 13.39 -7.07
N ALA A 645 7.21 12.84 -5.95
CA ALA A 645 7.13 13.52 -4.65
C ALA A 645 7.54 12.55 -3.54
N PRO A 646 8.37 12.92 -2.53
CA PRO A 646 9.19 14.14 -2.39
C PRO A 646 10.14 14.41 -3.57
N GLY A 647 10.73 15.60 -3.61
CA GLY A 647 11.55 16.07 -4.73
C GLY A 647 12.83 15.26 -4.99
N ASN A 648 13.21 15.14 -6.27
CA ASN A 648 14.49 14.56 -6.73
C ASN A 648 14.84 15.00 -8.17
N ARG A 649 15.84 14.39 -8.81
CA ARG A 649 16.31 14.70 -10.18
C ARG A 649 15.25 14.61 -11.28
N TYR A 650 14.20 13.81 -11.12
CA TYR A 650 13.14 13.64 -12.12
C TYR A 650 12.09 14.77 -12.09
N ASN A 651 12.24 15.74 -11.19
CA ASN A 651 11.45 16.98 -11.19
C ASN A 651 12.05 18.07 -12.08
N ALA A 652 12.74 17.70 -13.16
CA ALA A 652 13.18 18.64 -14.17
C ALA A 652 11.98 19.42 -14.75
N ALA A 653 12.21 20.67 -15.15
CA ALA A 653 11.20 21.57 -15.70
C ALA A 653 10.67 21.05 -17.05
N ALA A 654 9.65 20.18 -17.01
CA ALA A 654 9.04 19.58 -18.19
C ALA A 654 7.54 19.32 -17.98
N PRO A 655 6.73 19.37 -19.05
CA PRO A 655 5.31 19.11 -18.95
C PRO A 655 5.04 17.60 -18.78
N VAL A 656 4.38 17.22 -17.68
CA VAL A 656 4.15 15.82 -17.30
C VAL A 656 2.67 15.51 -17.04
N SER A 657 1.78 15.89 -17.96
CA SER A 657 0.37 15.47 -17.88
C SER A 657 0.27 13.94 -17.82
N GLY A 658 -0.71 13.43 -17.08
CA GLY A 658 -0.83 12.02 -16.69
C GLY A 658 -0.08 11.68 -15.39
N TRP A 659 0.88 12.51 -14.97
CA TRP A 659 1.58 12.40 -13.68
C TRP A 659 1.20 13.56 -12.76
N ALA A 660 1.32 14.80 -13.25
CA ALA A 660 0.94 16.00 -12.50
C ALA A 660 -0.54 15.98 -12.05
N ASP A 661 -1.41 15.37 -12.84
CA ASP A 661 -2.85 15.26 -12.54
C ASP A 661 -3.16 14.46 -11.27
N CYS A 662 -2.18 13.71 -10.74
CA CYS A 662 -2.24 13.05 -9.44
C CYS A 662 -2.64 14.02 -8.31
N GLY A 663 -2.20 15.28 -8.37
CA GLY A 663 -2.59 16.32 -7.42
C GLY A 663 -4.07 16.71 -7.43
N VAL A 664 -4.84 16.24 -8.43
CA VAL A 664 -6.30 16.36 -8.52
C VAL A 664 -6.98 15.00 -8.32
N VAL A 665 -6.43 13.94 -8.93
CA VAL A 665 -7.02 12.58 -8.92
C VAL A 665 -6.96 11.93 -7.54
N VAL A 666 -5.85 12.08 -6.80
CA VAL A 666 -5.73 11.48 -5.46
C VAL A 666 -6.68 12.14 -4.46
N PRO A 667 -6.76 13.49 -4.33
CA PRO A 667 -7.74 14.13 -3.45
C PRO A 667 -9.20 13.73 -3.77
N TRP A 668 -9.55 13.65 -5.06
CA TRP A 668 -10.86 13.15 -5.47
C TRP A 668 -11.10 11.72 -4.96
N THR A 669 -10.15 10.81 -5.20
CA THR A 669 -10.31 9.39 -4.90
C THR A 669 -10.33 9.11 -3.40
N VAL A 670 -9.44 9.75 -2.63
CA VAL A 670 -9.43 9.65 -1.16
C VAL A 670 -10.74 10.16 -0.58
N TRP A 671 -11.26 11.29 -1.07
CA TRP A 671 -12.56 11.81 -0.63
C TRP A 671 -13.71 10.86 -0.97
N GLN A 672 -13.73 10.32 -2.19
CA GLN A 672 -14.75 9.35 -2.62
C GLN A 672 -14.79 8.08 -1.75
N MET A 673 -13.63 7.59 -1.32
CA MET A 673 -13.53 6.38 -0.50
C MET A 673 -13.76 6.64 1.00
N SER A 674 -13.34 7.81 1.50
CA SER A 674 -13.39 8.15 2.93
C SER A 674 -14.64 8.93 3.34
N GLY A 675 -15.27 9.67 2.43
CA GLY A 675 -16.30 10.66 2.74
C GLY A 675 -15.76 11.94 3.39
N ASP A 676 -14.44 12.06 3.57
CA ASP A 676 -13.83 13.18 4.27
C ASP A 676 -13.55 14.36 3.35
N ARG A 677 -14.45 15.35 3.37
CA ARG A 677 -14.35 16.57 2.55
C ARG A 677 -13.09 17.40 2.84
N THR A 678 -12.47 17.26 4.01
CA THR A 678 -11.31 18.10 4.38
C THR A 678 -10.11 17.89 3.45
N VAL A 679 -10.00 16.70 2.87
CA VAL A 679 -9.01 16.36 1.84
C VAL A 679 -9.13 17.27 0.61
N VAL A 680 -10.37 17.50 0.15
CA VAL A 680 -10.65 18.42 -0.96
C VAL A 680 -10.37 19.86 -0.55
N ASP A 681 -10.86 20.28 0.63
CA ASP A 681 -10.71 21.67 1.09
C ASP A 681 -9.24 22.07 1.24
N ARG A 682 -8.40 21.18 1.76
CA ARG A 682 -6.96 21.38 1.94
C ARG A 682 -6.21 21.50 0.60
N SER A 683 -6.60 20.69 -0.38
CA SER A 683 -5.95 20.63 -1.70
C SER A 683 -6.46 21.70 -2.68
N TRP A 684 -7.60 22.34 -2.39
CA TRP A 684 -8.32 23.21 -3.33
C TRP A 684 -7.41 24.26 -3.98
N ALA A 685 -6.66 25.04 -3.18
CA ALA A 685 -5.82 26.12 -3.70
C ALA A 685 -4.66 25.63 -4.59
N ALA A 686 -4.16 24.41 -4.36
CA ALA A 686 -3.13 23.78 -5.19
C ALA A 686 -3.70 23.30 -6.53
N MET A 687 -4.90 22.70 -6.50
CA MET A 687 -5.61 22.24 -7.69
C MET A 687 -6.07 23.39 -8.58
N THR A 688 -6.64 24.47 -8.00
CA THR A 688 -7.06 25.65 -8.77
C THR A 688 -5.86 26.31 -9.45
N ARG A 689 -4.75 26.50 -8.72
CA ARG A 689 -3.51 27.06 -9.26
C ARG A 689 -3.01 26.26 -10.46
N TYR A 690 -3.06 24.93 -10.39
CA TYR A 690 -2.66 24.05 -11.49
C TYR A 690 -3.52 24.27 -12.75
N LEU A 691 -4.85 24.19 -12.63
CA LEU A 691 -5.75 24.34 -13.79
C LEU A 691 -5.74 25.77 -14.36
N ASP A 692 -5.73 26.79 -13.50
CA ASP A 692 -5.67 28.19 -13.93
C ASP A 692 -4.36 28.48 -14.68
N TRP A 693 -3.25 27.85 -14.24
CA TRP A 693 -1.96 27.94 -14.91
C TRP A 693 -1.93 27.24 -16.28
N ILE A 694 -2.57 26.08 -16.43
CA ILE A 694 -2.72 25.44 -17.75
C ILE A 694 -3.49 26.40 -18.67
N ARG A 695 -4.64 26.90 -18.21
CA ARG A 695 -5.49 27.82 -18.98
C ARG A 695 -4.74 29.09 -19.38
N ALA A 696 -3.96 29.68 -18.48
CA ALA A 696 -3.18 30.88 -18.77
C ALA A 696 -2.13 30.67 -19.87
N ARG A 697 -1.56 29.47 -19.96
CA ARG A 697 -0.53 29.13 -20.95
C ARG A 697 -1.09 28.72 -22.30
N THR A 698 -2.18 27.96 -22.31
CA THR A 698 -2.72 27.41 -23.55
C THR A 698 -3.75 28.31 -24.21
N GLY A 699 -4.35 29.24 -23.45
CA GLY A 699 -5.30 30.21 -23.97
C GLY A 699 -6.40 29.53 -24.79
N ASP A 700 -6.92 30.21 -25.80
CA ASP A 700 -8.08 29.75 -26.59
C ASP A 700 -7.85 28.51 -27.45
N THR A 701 -6.67 27.89 -27.38
CA THR A 701 -6.46 26.53 -27.92
C THR A 701 -7.14 25.46 -27.07
N TYR A 702 -7.37 25.73 -25.77
CA TYR A 702 -7.87 24.77 -24.77
C TYR A 702 -7.08 23.46 -24.69
N ALA A 703 -5.84 23.45 -25.20
CA ALA A 703 -4.94 22.32 -25.07
C ALA A 703 -4.50 22.11 -23.60
N GLY A 704 -4.07 20.90 -23.27
CA GLY A 704 -3.35 20.60 -22.05
C GLY A 704 -1.90 21.12 -22.10
N GLN A 705 -1.22 21.07 -20.95
CA GLN A 705 0.15 21.59 -20.77
C GLN A 705 1.27 20.84 -21.54
N GLY A 706 0.96 19.69 -22.15
CA GLY A 706 1.93 18.75 -22.74
C GLY A 706 2.23 17.54 -21.83
N ALA A 707 2.86 16.52 -22.39
CA ALA A 707 3.27 15.30 -21.68
C ALA A 707 4.60 14.76 -22.20
N LEU A 708 5.35 14.06 -21.34
CA LEU A 708 6.54 13.29 -21.73
C LEU A 708 6.24 11.80 -21.94
N PHE A 709 5.52 11.20 -21.00
CA PHE A 709 5.40 9.75 -20.90
C PHE A 709 4.21 9.19 -21.68
N ALA A 710 3.12 9.96 -21.81
CA ALA A 710 1.83 9.50 -22.34
C ALA A 710 1.39 8.18 -21.68
N ASP A 711 0.81 7.26 -22.46
CA ASP A 711 0.46 5.93 -21.97
C ASP A 711 1.71 5.03 -21.84
N TRP A 712 2.45 5.24 -20.75
CA TRP A 712 3.76 4.63 -20.52
C TRP A 712 3.70 3.10 -20.57
N LEU A 713 4.69 2.50 -21.25
CA LEU A 713 4.83 1.05 -21.44
C LEU A 713 3.66 0.36 -22.18
N ALA A 714 2.87 1.12 -22.93
CA ALA A 714 1.83 0.57 -23.80
C ALA A 714 2.42 -0.23 -24.99
N PRO A 715 1.90 -1.44 -25.26
CA PRO A 715 2.18 -2.17 -26.51
C PRO A 715 1.73 -1.41 -27.76
N GLN A 716 0.64 -0.63 -27.68
CA GLN A 716 0.16 0.26 -28.74
C GLN A 716 0.21 1.71 -28.25
N SER A 717 1.03 2.55 -28.89
CA SER A 717 1.34 3.89 -28.38
C SER A 717 0.27 4.94 -28.71
N THR A 718 0.14 5.93 -27.82
CA THR A 718 -0.78 7.08 -27.92
C THR A 718 0.02 8.38 -27.88
N GLY A 719 -0.38 9.39 -28.68
CA GLY A 719 0.34 10.67 -28.79
C GLY A 719 0.39 11.45 -27.48
N THR A 720 1.52 12.12 -27.21
CA THR A 720 1.76 12.82 -25.93
C THR A 720 0.80 14.00 -25.72
N GLN A 721 0.63 14.88 -26.72
CA GLN A 721 -0.35 15.97 -26.60
C GLN A 721 -1.79 15.45 -26.56
N PHE A 722 -2.12 14.34 -27.24
CA PHE A 722 -3.44 13.72 -27.11
C PHE A 722 -3.72 13.35 -25.65
N MET A 723 -2.78 12.65 -25.00
CA MET A 723 -2.92 12.29 -23.59
C MET A 723 -2.95 13.52 -22.68
N SER A 724 -2.21 14.58 -23.00
CA SER A 724 -2.28 15.83 -22.26
C SER A 724 -3.66 16.49 -22.32
N ASP A 725 -4.27 16.56 -23.51
CA ASP A 725 -5.58 17.18 -23.71
C ASP A 725 -6.68 16.34 -23.00
N VAL A 726 -6.57 15.01 -23.03
CA VAL A 726 -7.43 14.08 -22.27
C VAL A 726 -7.34 14.33 -20.76
N TYR A 727 -6.13 14.40 -20.20
CA TYR A 727 -5.96 14.58 -18.76
C TYR A 727 -6.39 15.97 -18.29
N TYR A 728 -6.23 17.00 -19.12
CA TYR A 728 -6.78 18.32 -18.82
C TYR A 728 -8.31 18.30 -18.74
N ALA A 729 -8.98 17.61 -19.67
CA ALA A 729 -10.42 17.39 -19.60
C ALA A 729 -10.82 16.57 -18.36
N TYR A 730 -10.06 15.52 -18.02
CA TYR A 730 -10.33 14.68 -16.85
C TYR A 730 -10.21 15.46 -15.54
N SER A 731 -9.09 16.14 -15.30
CA SER A 731 -8.85 16.98 -14.13
C SER A 731 -9.91 18.08 -14.00
N THR A 732 -10.30 18.71 -15.11
CA THR A 732 -11.38 19.72 -15.13
C THR A 732 -12.73 19.11 -14.72
N ARG A 733 -13.07 17.92 -15.21
CA ARG A 733 -14.32 17.24 -14.83
C ARG A 733 -14.35 16.87 -13.36
N LEU A 734 -13.24 16.37 -12.81
CA LEU A 734 -13.13 16.09 -11.37
C LEU A 734 -13.27 17.37 -10.54
N MET A 735 -12.63 18.47 -10.95
CA MET A 735 -12.76 19.77 -10.29
C MET A 735 -14.20 20.29 -10.30
N ALA A 736 -14.95 20.13 -11.41
CA ALA A 736 -16.36 20.47 -11.46
C ALA A 736 -17.20 19.63 -10.48
N GLN A 737 -16.94 18.32 -10.42
CA GLN A 737 -17.64 17.42 -9.50
C GLN A 737 -17.32 17.73 -8.02
N MET A 738 -16.05 17.98 -7.69
CA MET A 738 -15.65 18.41 -6.35
C MET A 738 -16.28 19.76 -5.98
N ALA A 739 -16.27 20.72 -6.91
CA ALA A 739 -16.87 22.02 -6.69
C ALA A 739 -18.35 21.91 -6.33
N ARG A 740 -19.13 21.13 -7.10
CA ARG A 740 -20.55 20.88 -6.83
C ARG A 740 -20.77 20.26 -5.45
N ALA A 741 -20.02 19.22 -5.13
CA ALA A 741 -20.19 18.48 -3.89
C ALA A 741 -19.64 19.20 -2.65
N THR A 742 -18.92 20.30 -2.85
CA THR A 742 -18.38 21.11 -1.75
C THR A 742 -18.94 22.53 -1.75
N ASP A 743 -20.13 22.72 -2.33
CA ASP A 743 -20.89 23.98 -2.31
C ASP A 743 -20.15 25.18 -2.95
N ARG A 744 -19.25 24.90 -3.90
CA ARG A 744 -18.50 25.89 -4.69
C ARG A 744 -19.16 26.07 -6.07
N THR A 745 -20.41 26.51 -6.08
CA THR A 745 -21.27 26.50 -7.27
C THR A 745 -20.70 27.32 -8.43
N ALA A 746 -20.14 28.51 -8.17
CA ALA A 746 -19.57 29.35 -9.22
C ALA A 746 -18.35 28.69 -9.88
N GLU A 747 -17.50 28.03 -9.10
CA GLU A 747 -16.38 27.26 -9.61
C GLU A 747 -16.83 26.01 -10.36
N ALA A 748 -17.92 25.36 -9.94
CA ALA A 748 -18.51 24.24 -10.66
C ALA A 748 -18.94 24.67 -12.08
N ASP A 749 -19.70 25.75 -12.19
CA ASP A 749 -20.16 26.28 -13.47
C ASP A 749 -18.97 26.68 -14.37
N ARG A 750 -17.93 27.29 -13.76
CA ARG A 750 -16.68 27.63 -14.47
C ARG A 750 -15.99 26.40 -15.03
N TYR A 751 -15.87 25.32 -14.26
CA TYR A 751 -15.21 24.10 -14.70
C TYR A 751 -16.06 23.30 -15.69
N ASP A 752 -17.39 23.31 -15.58
CA ASP A 752 -18.28 22.72 -16.59
C ASP A 752 -18.13 23.44 -17.94
N ALA A 753 -18.10 24.78 -17.93
CA ALA A 753 -17.86 25.58 -19.14
C ALA A 753 -16.48 25.27 -19.74
N LEU A 754 -15.43 25.22 -18.91
CA LEU A 754 -14.09 24.86 -19.35
C LEU A 754 -14.04 23.45 -19.96
N PHE A 755 -14.70 22.46 -19.34
CA PHE A 755 -14.78 21.12 -19.88
C PHE A 755 -15.48 21.09 -21.25
N ALA A 756 -16.57 21.85 -21.41
CA ALA A 756 -17.27 21.96 -22.69
C ALA A 756 -16.39 22.58 -23.79
N ASP A 757 -15.59 23.59 -23.45
CA ASP A 757 -14.64 24.22 -24.38
C ASP A 757 -13.50 23.27 -24.76
N ILE A 758 -12.92 22.55 -23.79
CA ILE A 758 -11.91 21.51 -24.04
C ILE A 758 -12.50 20.43 -24.94
N LYS A 759 -13.71 19.93 -24.65
CA LYS A 759 -14.39 18.92 -25.48
C LYS A 759 -14.53 19.39 -26.92
N ARG A 760 -14.99 20.62 -27.15
CA ARG A 760 -15.16 21.18 -28.51
C ARG A 760 -13.82 21.28 -29.25
N ALA A 761 -12.78 21.77 -28.59
CA ALA A 761 -11.43 21.85 -29.17
C ALA A 761 -10.85 20.46 -29.46
N PHE A 762 -11.03 19.52 -28.52
CA PHE A 762 -10.60 18.14 -28.65
C PHE A 762 -11.25 17.45 -29.85
N LEU A 763 -12.57 17.57 -29.99
CA LEU A 763 -13.31 16.96 -31.10
C LEU A 763 -12.83 17.49 -32.46
N ALA A 764 -12.68 18.81 -32.60
CA ALA A 764 -12.18 19.42 -33.82
C ALA A 764 -10.77 18.91 -34.21
N LYS A 765 -9.94 18.63 -33.21
CA LYS A 765 -8.55 18.19 -33.41
C LYS A 765 -8.41 16.68 -33.56
N TYR A 766 -9.19 15.87 -32.87
CA TYR A 766 -8.92 14.44 -32.73
C TYR A 766 -10.02 13.50 -33.23
N LEU A 767 -11.23 13.99 -33.51
CA LEU A 767 -12.29 13.13 -34.04
C LEU A 767 -12.57 13.50 -35.49
N THR A 768 -12.39 12.54 -36.41
CA THR A 768 -12.80 12.69 -37.81
C THR A 768 -13.95 11.75 -38.12
N VAL A 769 -14.92 12.24 -38.87
CA VAL A 769 -16.09 11.49 -39.34
C VAL A 769 -16.17 11.63 -40.86
N ASP A 770 -16.09 10.52 -41.57
CA ASP A 770 -16.27 10.43 -43.03
C ASP A 770 -17.28 9.33 -43.35
N GLY A 771 -18.49 9.73 -43.73
CA GLY A 771 -19.65 8.83 -43.76
C GLY A 771 -19.87 8.18 -42.40
N ASP A 772 -19.91 6.84 -42.37
CA ASP A 772 -20.03 6.04 -41.14
C ASP A 772 -18.67 5.70 -40.48
N THR A 773 -17.57 6.19 -41.04
CA THR A 773 -16.22 5.95 -40.51
C THR A 773 -15.91 7.01 -39.46
N VAL A 774 -15.60 6.55 -38.25
CA VAL A 774 -15.09 7.39 -37.16
C VAL A 774 -13.63 7.02 -36.92
N THR A 775 -12.76 8.03 -36.82
CA THR A 775 -11.36 7.84 -36.43
C THR A 775 -11.02 8.79 -35.29
N VAL A 776 -10.45 8.23 -34.23
CA VAL A 776 -9.76 8.97 -33.18
C VAL A 776 -8.30 9.12 -33.61
N ARG A 777 -7.91 10.35 -33.97
CA ARG A 777 -6.57 10.71 -34.44
C ARG A 777 -5.53 10.73 -33.32
N SER A 778 -5.42 9.62 -32.58
CA SER A 778 -4.55 9.49 -31.41
C SER A 778 -3.06 9.44 -31.72
N SER A 779 -2.67 9.39 -33.00
CA SER A 779 -1.28 9.54 -33.41
C SER A 779 -0.78 10.99 -33.37
N LEU A 780 -1.68 11.96 -33.35
CA LEU A 780 -1.34 13.38 -33.34
C LEU A 780 -0.77 13.82 -31.99
N GLY A 781 0.16 14.75 -32.02
CA GLY A 781 0.62 15.44 -30.82
C GLY A 781 1.97 15.00 -30.25
N GLY A 782 2.79 14.28 -31.02
CA GLY A 782 4.16 13.92 -30.65
C GLY A 782 4.28 12.52 -30.04
N SER A 783 5.51 12.01 -30.02
CA SER A 783 5.82 10.66 -29.52
C SER A 783 6.24 10.67 -28.05
N PRO A 784 5.96 9.61 -27.28
CA PRO A 784 6.48 9.46 -25.93
C PRO A 784 8.01 9.37 -25.91
N ILE A 785 8.61 9.70 -24.76
CA ILE A 785 10.08 9.70 -24.60
C ILE A 785 10.74 8.33 -24.75
N ASN A 786 9.96 7.24 -24.72
CA ASN A 786 10.47 5.89 -25.01
C ASN A 786 10.67 5.62 -26.52
N GLY A 787 10.36 6.58 -27.39
CA GLY A 787 10.58 6.50 -28.83
C GLY A 787 9.53 5.70 -29.60
N THR A 788 8.46 5.23 -28.95
CA THR A 788 7.38 4.49 -29.64
C THR A 788 6.57 5.42 -30.55
N ALA A 789 6.23 4.95 -31.75
CA ALA A 789 5.42 5.71 -32.70
C ALA A 789 3.92 5.59 -32.34
N PRO A 790 3.22 6.70 -32.09
CA PRO A 790 1.79 6.69 -31.82
C PRO A 790 0.93 6.22 -33.00
N GLU A 791 -0.20 5.59 -32.70
CA GLU A 791 -1.19 5.14 -33.68
C GLU A 791 -2.55 5.81 -33.48
N ASP A 792 -3.33 5.95 -34.56
CA ASP A 792 -4.75 6.30 -34.49
C ASP A 792 -5.56 5.12 -33.97
N ASN A 793 -6.70 5.41 -33.33
CA ASN A 793 -7.57 4.40 -32.71
C ASN A 793 -6.83 3.47 -31.75
N SER A 794 -5.79 3.97 -31.08
CA SER A 794 -5.12 3.22 -30.01
C SER A 794 -6.12 2.85 -28.91
N GLN A 795 -5.94 1.68 -28.30
CA GLN A 795 -6.87 1.18 -27.27
C GLN A 795 -7.07 2.20 -26.13
N THR A 796 -5.99 2.78 -25.63
CA THR A 796 -6.05 3.82 -24.58
C THR A 796 -6.81 5.05 -25.02
N ALA A 797 -6.61 5.54 -26.24
CA ALA A 797 -7.34 6.68 -26.74
C ALA A 797 -8.85 6.42 -26.83
N LEU A 798 -9.26 5.27 -27.38
CA LEU A 798 -10.68 4.89 -27.48
C LEU A 798 -11.33 4.83 -26.09
N LEU A 799 -10.64 4.25 -25.11
CA LEU A 799 -11.11 4.17 -23.72
C LEU A 799 -11.33 5.54 -23.09
N TRP A 800 -10.38 6.47 -23.25
CA TRP A 800 -10.50 7.80 -22.67
C TRP A 800 -11.56 8.67 -23.35
N VAL A 801 -11.69 8.55 -24.68
CA VAL A 801 -12.76 9.22 -25.44
C VAL A 801 -14.13 8.77 -24.94
N LEU A 802 -14.32 7.47 -24.74
CA LEU A 802 -15.56 6.91 -24.18
C LEU A 802 -15.78 7.35 -22.72
N LYS A 803 -14.77 7.19 -21.85
CA LYS A 803 -14.84 7.58 -20.42
C LYS A 803 -15.24 9.03 -20.21
N LEU A 804 -14.68 9.93 -21.03
CA LEU A 804 -14.91 11.38 -20.91
C LEU A 804 -16.14 11.85 -21.69
N GLY A 805 -16.72 11.02 -22.56
CA GLY A 805 -17.83 11.43 -23.42
C GLY A 805 -17.39 12.42 -24.50
N LEU A 806 -16.20 12.25 -25.07
CA LEU A 806 -15.61 13.11 -26.10
C LEU A 806 -16.12 12.71 -27.50
N TYR A 807 -17.44 12.74 -27.66
CA TYR A 807 -18.20 12.53 -28.90
C TYR A 807 -19.53 13.33 -28.82
N ASP A 808 -20.18 13.58 -29.95
CA ASP A 808 -21.39 14.41 -30.04
C ASP A 808 -22.68 13.61 -30.19
N THR A 809 -22.61 12.38 -30.72
CA THR A 809 -23.81 11.60 -31.02
C THR A 809 -23.71 10.16 -30.51
N GLU A 810 -24.87 9.56 -30.23
CA GLU A 810 -24.95 8.14 -29.87
C GLU A 810 -24.44 7.22 -31.01
N ALA A 811 -24.56 7.65 -32.27
CA ALA A 811 -23.99 6.93 -33.41
C ALA A 811 -22.46 6.87 -33.33
N GLN A 812 -21.80 8.00 -33.04
CA GLN A 812 -20.35 8.04 -32.83
C GLN A 812 -19.94 7.18 -31.63
N ARG A 813 -20.66 7.27 -30.50
CA ARG A 813 -20.41 6.42 -29.33
C ARG A 813 -20.43 4.94 -29.68
N ARG A 814 -21.50 4.45 -30.33
CA ARG A 814 -21.62 3.05 -30.74
C ARG A 814 -20.48 2.63 -31.69
N ARG A 815 -20.06 3.53 -32.59
CA ARG A 815 -18.93 3.25 -33.48
C ARG A 815 -17.60 3.17 -32.74
N LEU A 816 -17.36 4.04 -31.75
CA LEU A 816 -16.18 3.99 -30.87
C LEU A 816 -16.13 2.69 -30.06
N VAL A 817 -17.28 2.22 -29.54
CA VAL A 817 -17.38 0.91 -28.87
C VAL A 817 -17.03 -0.23 -29.82
N ALA A 818 -17.51 -0.17 -31.07
CA ALA A 818 -17.16 -1.16 -32.08
C ALA A 818 -15.66 -1.14 -32.42
N LEU A 819 -15.04 0.03 -32.62
CA LEU A 819 -13.61 0.16 -32.85
C LEU A 819 -12.78 -0.41 -31.70
N LEU A 820 -13.19 -0.16 -30.45
CA LEU A 820 -12.53 -0.70 -29.28
C LEU A 820 -12.65 -2.23 -29.24
N ALA A 821 -13.84 -2.76 -29.55
CA ALA A 821 -14.06 -4.21 -29.64
C ALA A 821 -13.22 -4.87 -30.74
N ASP A 822 -13.12 -4.24 -31.92
CA ASP A 822 -12.31 -4.73 -33.03
C ASP A 822 -10.81 -4.70 -32.69
N ASN A 823 -10.33 -3.62 -32.03
CA ASN A 823 -8.94 -3.50 -31.56
C ASN A 823 -8.59 -4.58 -30.51
N ILE A 824 -9.49 -4.83 -29.54
CA ILE A 824 -9.33 -5.90 -28.55
C ILE A 824 -9.36 -7.27 -29.22
N GLY A 825 -10.36 -7.50 -30.08
CA GLY A 825 -10.55 -8.74 -30.82
C GLY A 825 -9.31 -9.09 -31.63
N ASN A 826 -8.77 -8.13 -32.39
CA ASN A 826 -7.54 -8.27 -33.18
C ASN A 826 -7.54 -9.55 -34.04
N ASP A 827 -8.69 -9.86 -34.61
CA ASP A 827 -8.91 -11.05 -35.43
C ASP A 827 -8.26 -10.91 -36.81
N ALA A 828 -8.40 -11.94 -37.64
CA ALA A 828 -7.84 -11.93 -39.00
C ALA A 828 -8.36 -10.78 -39.86
N ALA A 829 -9.62 -10.34 -39.67
CA ALA A 829 -10.21 -9.25 -40.43
C ALA A 829 -9.64 -7.89 -39.98
N TYR A 830 -9.52 -7.66 -38.67
CA TYR A 830 -8.87 -6.49 -38.12
C TYR A 830 -7.41 -6.38 -38.59
N LYS A 831 -6.66 -7.49 -38.53
CA LYS A 831 -5.27 -7.54 -38.98
C LYS A 831 -5.11 -7.24 -40.47
N ALA A 832 -5.99 -7.79 -41.30
CA ALA A 832 -6.01 -7.51 -42.73
C ALA A 832 -6.37 -6.05 -43.04
N ALA A 833 -7.27 -5.45 -42.26
CA ALA A 833 -7.67 -4.04 -42.41
C ALA A 833 -6.62 -3.05 -41.87
N HIS A 834 -5.78 -3.47 -40.92
CA HIS A 834 -4.79 -2.61 -40.24
C HIS A 834 -3.37 -3.21 -40.27
N PRO A 835 -2.81 -3.53 -41.46
CA PRO A 835 -1.52 -4.24 -41.55
C PRO A 835 -0.34 -3.44 -40.96
N GLY A 836 -0.48 -2.12 -40.80
CA GLY A 836 0.52 -1.24 -40.19
C GLY A 836 0.38 -1.05 -38.67
N SER A 837 -0.64 -1.62 -38.03
CA SER A 837 -0.80 -1.49 -36.57
C SER A 837 0.14 -2.42 -35.81
N THR A 838 0.73 -1.95 -34.71
CA THR A 838 1.48 -2.81 -33.78
C THR A 838 0.66 -3.95 -33.19
N ARG A 839 -0.68 -3.88 -33.22
CA ARG A 839 -1.57 -4.95 -32.78
C ARG A 839 -1.40 -6.25 -33.56
N VAL A 840 -1.01 -6.18 -34.84
CA VAL A 840 -1.05 -7.37 -35.72
C VAL A 840 -0.11 -8.49 -35.28
N GLN A 841 0.93 -8.17 -34.51
CA GLN A 841 1.88 -9.15 -33.97
C GLN A 841 1.37 -9.90 -32.74
N TYR A 842 0.30 -9.43 -32.10
CA TYR A 842 -0.25 -10.01 -30.88
C TYR A 842 -1.41 -10.96 -31.16
N ALA A 843 -1.68 -11.85 -30.19
CA ALA A 843 -2.84 -12.71 -30.22
C ALA A 843 -4.15 -11.92 -30.08
N GLU A 844 -5.27 -12.55 -30.44
CA GLU A 844 -6.61 -12.02 -30.21
C GLU A 844 -6.87 -11.82 -28.71
N ASN A 845 -7.71 -10.84 -28.36
CA ASN A 845 -8.13 -10.57 -26.98
C ASN A 845 -6.94 -10.34 -26.02
N THR A 846 -5.91 -9.64 -26.47
CA THR A 846 -4.76 -9.21 -25.66
C THR A 846 -4.85 -7.72 -25.34
N LEU A 847 -4.17 -7.31 -24.27
CA LEU A 847 -4.06 -5.91 -23.88
C LEU A 847 -3.25 -5.11 -24.92
N SER A 848 -3.46 -3.81 -25.00
CA SER A 848 -2.56 -2.89 -25.69
C SER A 848 -2.42 -1.54 -25.01
N VAL A 849 -2.93 -1.43 -23.78
CA VAL A 849 -2.75 -0.28 -22.87
C VAL A 849 -1.43 -0.32 -22.11
N GLY A 850 -0.97 0.85 -21.72
CA GLY A 850 0.05 1.11 -20.72
C GLY A 850 -0.56 1.61 -19.41
N PHE A 851 0.21 2.44 -18.68
CA PHE A 851 -0.14 2.91 -17.34
C PHE A 851 -1.42 3.74 -17.29
N LEU A 852 -1.63 4.62 -18.27
CA LEU A 852 -2.76 5.53 -18.27
C LEU A 852 -4.02 4.91 -18.87
N GLY A 853 -3.92 3.74 -19.51
CA GLY A 853 -5.07 2.98 -20.01
C GLY A 853 -5.54 1.85 -19.08
N VAL A 854 -4.66 1.28 -18.26
CA VAL A 854 -4.98 0.04 -17.50
C VAL A 854 -6.12 0.22 -16.49
N ASN A 855 -6.18 1.34 -15.78
CA ASN A 855 -7.18 1.58 -14.74
C ASN A 855 -8.56 1.93 -15.32
N VAL A 856 -8.64 2.35 -16.59
CA VAL A 856 -9.90 2.72 -17.25
C VAL A 856 -10.46 1.62 -18.14
N LEU A 857 -9.64 0.65 -18.55
CA LEU A 857 -9.98 -0.43 -19.49
C LEU A 857 -11.24 -1.21 -19.09
N ALA A 858 -11.17 -1.99 -18.01
CA ALA A 858 -12.28 -2.85 -17.60
C ALA A 858 -13.52 -2.07 -17.11
N PRO A 859 -13.39 -0.94 -16.38
CA PRO A 859 -14.53 -0.09 -16.05
C PRO A 859 -15.27 0.42 -17.27
N VAL A 860 -14.57 1.01 -18.25
CA VAL A 860 -15.22 1.55 -19.47
C VAL A 860 -15.87 0.45 -20.29
N LEU A 861 -15.21 -0.70 -20.48
CA LEU A 861 -15.82 -1.84 -21.17
C LEU A 861 -17.11 -2.27 -20.49
N THR A 862 -17.14 -2.32 -19.17
CA THR A 862 -18.33 -2.73 -18.41
C THR A 862 -19.45 -1.70 -18.49
N ASP A 863 -19.14 -0.42 -18.34
CA ASP A 863 -20.10 0.69 -18.46
C ASP A 863 -20.70 0.77 -19.89
N GLU A 864 -19.93 0.38 -20.91
CA GLU A 864 -20.35 0.30 -22.31
C GLU A 864 -21.05 -1.05 -22.67
N GLY A 865 -21.40 -1.87 -21.68
CA GLY A 865 -22.12 -3.12 -21.87
C GLY A 865 -21.28 -4.28 -22.43
N ARG A 866 -19.95 -4.14 -22.41
CA ARG A 866 -18.95 -5.09 -22.93
C ARG A 866 -18.14 -5.76 -21.83
N ALA A 867 -18.80 -6.13 -20.73
CA ALA A 867 -18.18 -6.92 -19.66
C ALA A 867 -17.59 -8.24 -20.19
N ASP A 868 -18.13 -8.79 -21.28
CA ASP A 868 -17.57 -9.95 -21.98
C ASP A 868 -16.11 -9.73 -22.41
N LEU A 869 -15.78 -8.54 -22.91
CA LEU A 869 -14.41 -8.20 -23.31
C LEU A 869 -13.50 -7.98 -22.09
N ALA A 870 -14.02 -7.39 -21.01
CA ALA A 870 -13.26 -7.24 -19.77
C ALA A 870 -12.82 -8.60 -19.21
N TYR A 871 -13.74 -9.58 -19.15
CA TYR A 871 -13.40 -10.95 -18.73
C TYR A 871 -12.49 -11.67 -19.73
N LYS A 872 -12.69 -11.53 -21.04
CA LYS A 872 -11.78 -12.11 -22.05
C LYS A 872 -10.35 -11.60 -21.87
N LEU A 873 -10.16 -10.30 -21.63
CA LEU A 873 -8.85 -9.71 -21.36
C LEU A 873 -8.25 -10.17 -20.03
N LEU A 874 -9.09 -10.30 -18.98
CA LEU A 874 -8.65 -10.85 -17.68
C LEU A 874 -8.21 -12.31 -17.80
N HIS A 875 -8.91 -13.12 -18.60
CA HIS A 875 -8.65 -14.54 -18.77
C HIS A 875 -7.54 -14.86 -19.77
N GLN A 876 -7.09 -13.87 -20.55
CA GLN A 876 -6.01 -14.02 -21.51
C GLN A 876 -4.70 -14.36 -20.80
N ASN A 877 -3.92 -15.28 -21.40
CA ASN A 877 -2.60 -15.66 -20.93
C ASN A 877 -1.50 -15.48 -21.97
N ALA A 878 -1.81 -15.10 -23.21
CA ALA A 878 -0.83 -14.65 -24.18
C ALA A 878 -0.28 -13.27 -23.83
N MET A 879 0.97 -12.98 -24.21
CA MET A 879 1.54 -11.65 -24.08
C MET A 879 0.85 -10.69 -25.07
N PRO A 880 0.43 -9.48 -24.63
CA PRO A 880 0.42 -8.96 -23.26
C PRO A 880 -0.89 -9.25 -22.50
N SER A 881 -0.79 -9.77 -21.27
CA SER A 881 -1.92 -10.00 -20.36
C SER A 881 -1.45 -10.09 -18.90
N TRP A 882 -2.37 -9.97 -17.94
CA TRP A 882 -2.05 -10.17 -16.53
C TRP A 882 -1.66 -11.62 -16.24
N LEU A 883 -2.43 -12.60 -16.74
CA LEU A 883 -2.18 -14.02 -16.43
C LEU A 883 -0.92 -14.56 -17.13
N TYR A 884 -0.41 -13.88 -18.16
CA TYR A 884 0.91 -14.18 -18.70
C TYR A 884 2.01 -14.09 -17.61
N SER A 885 1.99 -13.04 -16.77
CA SER A 885 2.96 -12.91 -15.68
C SER A 885 2.76 -13.99 -14.61
N VAL A 886 1.50 -14.33 -14.31
CA VAL A 886 1.13 -15.39 -13.36
C VAL A 886 1.67 -16.75 -13.82
N ASP A 887 1.50 -17.10 -15.11
CA ASP A 887 2.00 -18.34 -15.70
C ASP A 887 3.54 -18.44 -15.73
N ASN A 888 4.19 -17.28 -15.72
CA ASN A 888 5.64 -17.14 -15.60
C ASN A 888 6.12 -17.03 -14.14
N GLY A 889 5.25 -17.25 -13.15
CA GLY A 889 5.63 -17.39 -11.74
C GLY A 889 5.66 -16.10 -10.93
N ALA A 890 5.02 -15.03 -11.43
CA ALA A 890 4.90 -13.77 -10.72
C ALA A 890 4.22 -13.96 -9.35
N THR A 891 4.80 -13.34 -8.31
CA THR A 891 4.21 -13.26 -6.95
C THR A 891 3.86 -11.82 -6.56
N THR A 892 4.07 -10.89 -7.48
CA THR A 892 3.82 -9.45 -7.43
C THR A 892 3.47 -9.00 -8.84
N VAL A 893 2.86 -7.83 -9.00
CA VAL A 893 2.66 -7.23 -10.32
C VAL A 893 3.99 -6.70 -10.85
N TRP A 894 4.24 -6.86 -12.15
CA TRP A 894 5.48 -6.43 -12.81
C TRP A 894 5.33 -5.05 -13.47
N GLU A 895 6.44 -4.35 -13.68
CA GLU A 895 6.48 -3.03 -14.32
C GLU A 895 6.12 -3.09 -15.80
N ARG A 896 6.50 -4.16 -16.50
CA ARG A 896 6.20 -4.38 -17.91
C ARG A 896 5.34 -5.62 -18.10
N TRP A 897 4.50 -5.59 -19.13
CA TRP A 897 3.80 -6.79 -19.61
C TRP A 897 4.74 -7.93 -19.99
N ASN A 898 5.99 -7.61 -20.37
CA ASN A 898 7.04 -8.54 -20.76
C ASN A 898 8.28 -8.47 -19.86
N SER A 899 8.10 -8.22 -18.56
CA SER A 899 9.25 -8.17 -17.63
C SER A 899 10.07 -9.47 -17.63
N TYR A 900 9.42 -10.63 -17.75
CA TYR A 900 10.07 -11.91 -17.95
C TYR A 900 9.12 -12.90 -18.64
N SER A 901 9.68 -13.85 -19.38
CA SER A 901 9.00 -15.11 -19.63
C SER A 901 9.99 -16.26 -19.78
N LYS A 902 9.53 -17.48 -19.53
CA LYS A 902 10.32 -18.70 -19.78
C LYS A 902 10.73 -18.84 -21.25
N GLN A 903 9.96 -18.22 -22.16
CA GLN A 903 10.17 -18.31 -23.61
C GLN A 903 11.17 -17.26 -24.11
N ASP A 904 10.99 -15.99 -23.72
CA ASP A 904 11.70 -14.84 -24.29
C ASP A 904 12.81 -14.32 -23.37
N GLY A 905 12.79 -14.73 -22.09
CA GLY A 905 13.73 -14.31 -21.07
C GLY A 905 13.39 -12.98 -20.42
N PHE A 906 14.42 -12.32 -19.89
CA PHE A 906 14.28 -11.05 -19.16
C PHE A 906 14.07 -9.88 -20.11
N GLY A 907 13.13 -9.00 -19.76
CA GLY A 907 12.92 -7.72 -20.41
C GLY A 907 14.10 -6.74 -20.25
N PRO A 908 14.03 -5.57 -20.90
CA PRO A 908 15.14 -4.60 -20.95
C PRO A 908 15.60 -4.09 -19.57
N VAL A 909 16.86 -4.36 -19.23
CA VAL A 909 17.44 -4.21 -17.89
C VAL A 909 17.40 -2.78 -17.35
N GLU A 910 17.48 -1.78 -18.22
CA GLU A 910 17.51 -0.36 -17.84
C GLU A 910 16.27 0.09 -17.05
N MET A 911 15.15 -0.63 -17.19
CA MET A 911 13.91 -0.40 -16.45
C MET A 911 13.06 -1.67 -16.49
N ASN A 912 13.29 -2.60 -15.54
CA ASN A 912 12.55 -3.88 -15.48
C ASN A 912 12.32 -4.39 -14.04
N SER A 913 11.40 -3.76 -13.33
CA SER A 913 10.99 -4.18 -11.98
C SER A 913 10.01 -5.36 -12.02
N PHE A 914 10.20 -6.32 -11.10
CA PHE A 914 9.24 -7.39 -10.83
C PHE A 914 8.29 -7.08 -9.68
N ASN A 915 8.28 -5.84 -9.17
CA ASN A 915 7.40 -5.38 -8.12
C ASN A 915 6.98 -3.93 -8.36
N HIS A 916 5.89 -3.76 -9.09
CA HIS A 916 5.31 -2.49 -9.47
C HIS A 916 3.80 -2.62 -9.39
N TYR A 917 3.12 -1.80 -8.60
CA TYR A 917 1.69 -2.03 -8.34
C TYR A 917 0.77 -1.58 -9.49
N SER A 918 1.30 -0.86 -10.48
CA SER A 918 0.49 -0.07 -11.40
C SER A 918 -0.52 -0.86 -12.21
N TYR A 919 -0.12 -1.97 -12.82
CA TYR A 919 -1.06 -2.85 -13.53
C TYR A 919 -2.02 -3.63 -12.61
N GLY A 920 -1.82 -3.56 -11.29
CA GLY A 920 -2.76 -4.05 -10.29
C GLY A 920 -4.01 -3.17 -10.14
N ALA A 921 -4.07 -2.03 -10.82
CA ALA A 921 -5.26 -1.17 -10.87
C ALA A 921 -6.54 -1.90 -11.37
N ILE A 922 -6.39 -3.02 -12.10
CA ILE A 922 -7.52 -3.88 -12.49
C ILE A 922 -8.37 -4.34 -11.30
N MET A 923 -7.77 -4.43 -10.12
CA MET A 923 -8.47 -4.90 -8.93
C MET A 923 -9.56 -3.91 -8.46
N GLU A 924 -9.49 -2.61 -8.79
CA GLU A 924 -10.60 -1.68 -8.60
C GLU A 924 -11.85 -2.19 -9.35
N TRP A 925 -11.72 -2.62 -10.60
CA TRP A 925 -12.82 -3.23 -11.33
C TRP A 925 -13.26 -4.57 -10.74
N MET A 926 -12.35 -5.35 -10.15
CA MET A 926 -12.72 -6.57 -9.45
C MET A 926 -13.63 -6.30 -8.24
N TYR A 927 -13.43 -5.18 -7.55
CA TYR A 927 -14.37 -4.72 -6.52
C TYR A 927 -15.66 -4.17 -7.14
N GLU A 928 -15.56 -3.20 -8.05
CA GLU A 928 -16.70 -2.39 -8.48
C GLU A 928 -17.61 -3.06 -9.50
N GLY A 929 -17.03 -3.86 -10.40
CA GLY A 929 -17.73 -4.54 -11.49
C GLY A 929 -17.93 -6.02 -11.20
N MET A 930 -16.83 -6.77 -10.97
CA MET A 930 -16.90 -8.22 -10.76
C MET A 930 -17.64 -8.57 -9.47
N ALA A 931 -17.17 -8.11 -8.30
CA ALA A 931 -17.88 -8.28 -7.05
C ALA A 931 -19.10 -7.34 -6.96
N GLY A 932 -19.04 -6.17 -7.59
CA GLY A 932 -20.16 -5.24 -7.68
C GLY A 932 -20.26 -4.21 -6.54
N ILE A 933 -19.23 -4.03 -5.72
CA ILE A 933 -19.19 -3.02 -4.65
C ILE A 933 -18.64 -1.72 -5.24
N ALA A 934 -19.51 -0.84 -5.74
CA ALA A 934 -19.08 0.39 -6.39
C ALA A 934 -19.49 1.65 -5.62
N LYS A 935 -18.57 2.61 -5.53
CA LYS A 935 -18.81 3.94 -4.96
C LYS A 935 -19.90 4.70 -5.71
N ASP A 936 -20.64 5.55 -5.00
CA ASP A 936 -21.52 6.56 -5.60
C ASP A 936 -20.82 7.93 -5.57
N PRO A 937 -20.42 8.49 -6.73
CA PRO A 937 -19.80 9.81 -6.81
C PRO A 937 -20.57 10.95 -6.14
N GLU A 938 -21.90 10.85 -6.08
CA GLU A 938 -22.75 11.86 -5.44
C GLU A 938 -22.84 11.69 -3.92
N HIS A 939 -22.48 10.51 -3.40
CA HIS A 939 -22.54 10.18 -1.97
C HIS A 939 -21.23 9.53 -1.45
N PRO A 940 -20.12 10.30 -1.40
CA PRO A 940 -18.82 9.84 -0.96
C PRO A 940 -18.81 9.05 0.36
N GLY A 941 -17.83 8.16 0.50
CA GLY A 941 -17.61 7.36 1.71
C GLY A 941 -18.58 6.19 1.86
N PHE A 942 -19.28 5.78 0.80
CA PHE A 942 -20.29 4.72 0.81
C PHE A 942 -21.50 5.00 1.71
N ARG A 943 -21.88 6.29 1.84
CA ARG A 943 -23.15 6.65 2.50
C ARG A 943 -24.34 6.16 1.68
N HIS A 944 -24.23 6.32 0.37
CA HIS A 944 -24.92 5.50 -0.61
C HIS A 944 -23.86 4.89 -1.53
N PHE A 945 -24.14 3.70 -2.06
CA PHE A 945 -23.27 3.00 -2.98
C PHE A 945 -24.06 2.07 -3.90
N PHE A 946 -23.42 1.51 -4.91
CA PHE A 946 -24.01 0.54 -5.81
C PHE A 946 -23.58 -0.88 -5.45
N LEU A 947 -24.55 -1.79 -5.50
CA LEU A 947 -24.35 -3.22 -5.54
C LEU A 947 -24.71 -3.68 -6.96
N ARG A 948 -23.72 -3.82 -7.83
CA ARG A 948 -23.91 -4.06 -9.27
C ARG A 948 -22.97 -5.16 -9.79
N PRO A 949 -23.11 -6.41 -9.35
CA PRO A 949 -22.25 -7.48 -9.84
C PRO A 949 -22.45 -7.70 -11.34
N HIS A 950 -21.35 -7.89 -12.07
CA HIS A 950 -21.33 -8.31 -13.46
C HIS A 950 -20.76 -9.73 -13.54
N PRO A 951 -21.61 -10.79 -13.49
CA PRO A 951 -21.16 -12.17 -13.64
C PRO A 951 -20.41 -12.39 -14.95
N ASP A 952 -19.43 -13.29 -14.92
CA ASP A 952 -18.61 -13.63 -16.09
C ASP A 952 -19.45 -14.33 -17.18
N PRO A 953 -19.70 -13.68 -18.33
CA PRO A 953 -20.50 -14.28 -19.39
C PRO A 953 -19.75 -15.38 -20.14
N THR A 954 -18.43 -15.52 -19.96
CA THR A 954 -17.64 -16.62 -20.53
C THR A 954 -17.82 -17.94 -19.75
N GLY A 955 -18.36 -17.86 -18.52
CA GLY A 955 -18.63 -19.01 -17.66
C GLY A 955 -17.39 -19.63 -17.01
N ARG A 956 -16.23 -18.96 -17.08
CA ARG A 956 -14.99 -19.42 -16.45
C ARG A 956 -14.98 -19.14 -14.95
N ILE A 957 -15.49 -17.98 -14.53
CA ILE A 957 -15.74 -17.64 -13.13
C ILE A 957 -17.23 -17.78 -12.85
N THR A 958 -17.59 -18.70 -11.96
CA THR A 958 -19.00 -18.93 -11.59
C THR A 958 -19.32 -18.49 -10.18
N HIS A 959 -18.30 -18.11 -9.40
CA HIS A 959 -18.46 -17.63 -8.04
C HIS A 959 -17.47 -16.51 -7.71
N VAL A 960 -17.98 -15.44 -7.08
CA VAL A 960 -17.18 -14.35 -6.54
C VAL A 960 -17.72 -13.97 -5.17
N ALA A 961 -16.82 -13.75 -4.21
CA ALA A 961 -17.11 -13.12 -2.93
C ALA A 961 -16.24 -11.87 -2.76
N GLY A 962 -16.88 -10.72 -2.53
CA GLY A 962 -16.22 -9.46 -2.24
C GLY A 962 -16.67 -8.88 -0.90
N GLU A 963 -15.72 -8.33 -0.14
CA GLU A 963 -15.98 -7.56 1.07
C GLU A 963 -15.17 -6.25 1.07
N HIS A 964 -15.73 -5.19 1.64
CA HIS A 964 -15.04 -3.92 1.90
C HIS A 964 -15.57 -3.27 3.18
N VAL A 965 -14.69 -2.84 4.09
CA VAL A 965 -15.06 -2.16 5.34
C VAL A 965 -14.98 -0.65 5.14
N SER A 966 -16.11 -0.05 4.79
CA SER A 966 -16.23 1.39 4.56
C SER A 966 -16.21 2.21 5.86
N PRO A 967 -16.24 3.56 5.78
CA PRO A 967 -16.46 4.41 6.96
C PRO A 967 -17.74 4.08 7.75
N TYR A 968 -18.76 3.47 7.13
CA TYR A 968 -20.01 3.09 7.78
C TYR A 968 -20.03 1.65 8.30
N GLY A 969 -19.13 0.79 7.80
CA GLY A 969 -19.02 -0.61 8.22
C GLY A 969 -18.86 -1.56 7.05
N ARG A 970 -19.00 -2.86 7.34
CA ARG A 970 -18.77 -3.90 6.33
C ARG A 970 -19.85 -3.90 5.25
N ILE A 971 -19.41 -3.79 4.00
CA ILE A 971 -20.17 -4.08 2.78
C ILE A 971 -19.72 -5.46 2.31
N ALA A 972 -20.69 -6.29 1.88
CA ALA A 972 -20.39 -7.57 1.26
C ALA A 972 -21.25 -7.75 0.01
N SER A 973 -20.68 -8.39 -1.00
CA SER A 973 -21.31 -8.71 -2.27
C SER A 973 -20.75 -10.05 -2.76
N GLU A 974 -21.59 -11.08 -2.72
CA GLU A 974 -21.21 -12.45 -3.09
C GLU A 974 -22.23 -12.99 -4.09
N TRP A 975 -21.76 -13.56 -5.19
CA TRP A 975 -22.62 -14.22 -6.15
C TRP A 975 -22.13 -15.59 -6.58
N THR A 976 -23.08 -16.43 -6.97
CA THR A 976 -22.84 -17.71 -7.66
C THR A 976 -23.81 -17.84 -8.81
N VAL A 977 -23.32 -18.22 -9.99
CA VAL A 977 -24.16 -18.57 -11.15
C VAL A 977 -24.12 -20.07 -11.37
N LYS A 978 -25.28 -20.72 -11.33
CA LYS A 978 -25.44 -22.15 -11.64
C LYS A 978 -26.77 -22.39 -12.35
N ASP A 979 -26.77 -23.17 -13.43
CA ASP A 979 -27.99 -23.54 -14.17
C ASP A 979 -28.87 -22.32 -14.52
N ARG A 980 -28.25 -21.23 -15.01
CA ARG A 980 -28.87 -19.92 -15.29
C ARG A 980 -29.57 -19.26 -14.10
N THR A 981 -29.25 -19.69 -12.88
CA THR A 981 -29.73 -19.07 -11.64
C THR A 981 -28.56 -18.36 -10.97
N LEU A 982 -28.74 -17.06 -10.72
CA LEU A 982 -27.85 -16.25 -9.90
C LEU A 982 -28.32 -16.30 -8.45
N THR A 983 -27.48 -16.77 -7.54
CA THR A 983 -27.64 -16.57 -6.10
C THR A 983 -26.77 -15.41 -5.67
N TYR A 984 -27.31 -14.47 -4.92
CA TYR A 984 -26.66 -13.23 -4.53
C TYR A 984 -26.84 -12.95 -3.03
N ARG A 985 -25.75 -12.65 -2.33
CA ARG A 985 -25.75 -12.26 -0.93
C ARG A 985 -25.15 -10.89 -0.78
N ALA A 986 -25.81 -10.04 0.00
CA ALA A 986 -25.35 -8.68 0.23
C ALA A 986 -25.46 -8.25 1.69
N VAL A 987 -24.54 -7.38 2.10
CA VAL A 987 -24.57 -6.65 3.37
C VAL A 987 -24.46 -5.15 3.10
N VAL A 988 -25.42 -4.39 3.60
CA VAL A 988 -25.42 -2.92 3.60
C VAL A 988 -25.29 -2.45 5.05
N PRO A 989 -24.20 -1.74 5.44
CA PRO A 989 -23.97 -1.37 6.83
C PRO A 989 -25.03 -0.39 7.36
N ALA A 990 -25.20 -0.33 8.68
CA ALA A 990 -26.15 0.61 9.27
C ALA A 990 -25.75 2.06 8.98
N ASN A 991 -26.73 2.95 8.93
CA ASN A 991 -26.56 4.36 8.52
C ASN A 991 -26.16 4.60 7.06
N SER A 992 -26.14 3.56 6.21
CA SER A 992 -25.99 3.70 4.75
C SER A 992 -27.14 3.04 3.98
N THR A 993 -27.12 3.19 2.67
CA THR A 993 -28.08 2.57 1.73
C THR A 993 -27.35 2.11 0.47
N ALA A 994 -27.96 1.23 -0.31
CA ALA A 994 -27.40 0.81 -1.60
C ALA A 994 -28.44 0.85 -2.72
N THR A 995 -28.00 1.04 -3.95
CA THR A 995 -28.77 0.68 -5.14
C THR A 995 -28.27 -0.65 -5.67
N LEU A 996 -29.11 -1.68 -5.58
CA LEU A 996 -28.87 -2.99 -6.14
C LEU A 996 -29.28 -3.02 -7.62
N ARG A 997 -28.41 -3.53 -8.48
CA ARG A 997 -28.66 -3.83 -9.89
C ARG A 997 -28.28 -5.27 -10.16
N LEU A 998 -29.26 -6.12 -10.45
CA LEU A 998 -29.03 -7.54 -10.72
C LEU A 998 -29.50 -7.93 -12.12
N PRO A 999 -28.70 -8.71 -12.87
CA PRO A 999 -29.17 -9.35 -14.09
C PRO A 999 -30.36 -10.27 -13.80
N ALA A 1000 -31.40 -10.20 -14.64
CA ALA A 1000 -32.62 -10.99 -14.53
C ALA A 1000 -33.32 -11.13 -15.89
N ALA A 1001 -33.94 -12.29 -16.13
CA ALA A 1001 -34.82 -12.51 -17.28
C ALA A 1001 -36.11 -11.69 -17.15
N ASP A 1002 -36.63 -11.56 -15.93
CA ASP A 1002 -37.81 -10.78 -15.59
C ASP A 1002 -37.70 -10.28 -14.13
N PRO A 1003 -38.13 -9.05 -13.79
CA PRO A 1003 -38.00 -8.52 -12.42
C PRO A 1003 -38.70 -9.36 -11.34
N ASP A 1004 -39.75 -10.12 -11.65
CA ASP A 1004 -40.45 -11.01 -10.70
C ASP A 1004 -39.68 -12.31 -10.40
N THR A 1005 -38.60 -12.57 -11.14
CA THR A 1005 -37.68 -13.68 -10.86
C THR A 1005 -36.65 -13.32 -9.79
N VAL A 1006 -36.46 -12.03 -9.49
CA VAL A 1006 -35.58 -11.56 -8.42
C VAL A 1006 -36.33 -11.71 -7.09
N ARG A 1007 -35.91 -12.67 -6.27
CA ARG A 1007 -36.65 -13.10 -5.06
C ARG A 1007 -35.76 -13.24 -3.84
N GLU A 1008 -36.29 -12.85 -2.69
CA GLU A 1008 -35.75 -13.24 -1.39
C GLU A 1008 -36.61 -14.40 -0.84
N GLY A 1009 -36.03 -15.61 -0.84
CA GLY A 1009 -36.79 -16.83 -0.63
C GLY A 1009 -37.89 -17.02 -1.67
N ARG A 1010 -39.17 -16.97 -1.26
CA ARG A 1010 -40.32 -17.08 -2.19
C ARG A 1010 -40.92 -15.74 -2.59
N THR A 1011 -40.47 -14.64 -2.00
CA THR A 1011 -41.08 -13.32 -2.15
C THR A 1011 -40.35 -12.52 -3.22
N PRO A 1012 -41.04 -11.96 -4.24
CA PRO A 1012 -40.43 -10.99 -5.15
C PRO A 1012 -39.75 -9.85 -4.37
N LEU A 1013 -38.55 -9.47 -4.75
CA LEU A 1013 -37.75 -8.50 -3.99
C LEU A 1013 -38.44 -7.13 -3.89
N SER A 1014 -39.27 -6.77 -4.88
CA SER A 1014 -40.13 -5.58 -4.88
C SER A 1014 -41.17 -5.56 -3.75
N HIS A 1015 -41.51 -6.70 -3.16
CA HIS A 1015 -42.47 -6.84 -2.06
C HIS A 1015 -41.81 -7.02 -0.70
N VAL A 1016 -40.47 -7.06 -0.64
CA VAL A 1016 -39.73 -7.15 0.63
C VAL A 1016 -39.79 -5.80 1.36
N GLY A 1017 -40.17 -5.83 2.64
CA GLY A 1017 -40.34 -4.63 3.45
C GLY A 1017 -39.10 -3.73 3.47
N GLY A 1018 -39.28 -2.45 3.14
CA GLY A 1018 -38.22 -1.44 3.10
C GLY A 1018 -37.43 -1.37 1.79
N VAL A 1019 -37.53 -2.38 0.92
CA VAL A 1019 -36.95 -2.36 -0.43
C VAL A 1019 -37.86 -1.56 -1.36
N ARG A 1020 -37.26 -0.73 -2.23
CA ARG A 1020 -38.00 0.04 -3.25
C ARG A 1020 -37.55 -0.37 -4.64
N TYR A 1021 -38.45 -0.85 -5.47
CA TYR A 1021 -38.20 -1.10 -6.88
C TYR A 1021 -37.97 0.21 -7.65
N LEU A 1022 -36.94 0.24 -8.50
CA LEU A 1022 -36.54 1.42 -9.27
C LEU A 1022 -36.78 1.26 -10.77
N GLY A 1023 -36.84 0.02 -11.28
CA GLY A 1023 -37.11 -0.25 -12.69
C GLY A 1023 -36.41 -1.50 -13.21
N PHE A 1024 -36.72 -1.86 -14.45
CA PHE A 1024 -36.08 -2.94 -15.21
C PHE A 1024 -35.76 -2.42 -16.60
N ALA A 1025 -34.49 -2.50 -16.98
CA ALA A 1025 -33.98 -2.07 -18.28
C ALA A 1025 -32.79 -2.96 -18.65
N ASP A 1026 -32.65 -3.28 -19.94
CA ASP A 1026 -31.50 -4.04 -20.48
C ASP A 1026 -31.19 -5.32 -19.70
N GLY A 1027 -32.22 -6.09 -19.35
CA GLY A 1027 -32.08 -7.35 -18.61
C GLY A 1027 -31.62 -7.17 -17.15
N THR A 1028 -31.71 -5.97 -16.59
CA THR A 1028 -31.24 -5.67 -15.23
C THR A 1028 -32.36 -5.07 -14.39
N ALA A 1029 -32.66 -5.70 -13.24
CA ALA A 1029 -33.62 -5.21 -12.27
C ALA A 1029 -32.93 -4.35 -11.20
N SER A 1030 -33.50 -3.18 -10.91
CA SER A 1030 -32.92 -2.19 -9.99
C SER A 1030 -33.77 -1.96 -8.75
N TYR A 1031 -33.14 -1.92 -7.58
CA TYR A 1031 -33.78 -1.75 -6.27
C TYR A 1031 -32.98 -0.80 -5.37
N ARG A 1032 -33.64 0.01 -4.56
CA ARG A 1032 -33.01 0.70 -3.43
C ARG A 1032 -33.13 -0.16 -2.18
N LEU A 1033 -31.98 -0.50 -1.61
CA LEU A 1033 -31.86 -1.30 -0.40
C LEU A 1033 -31.55 -0.41 0.81
N PRO A 1034 -32.31 -0.53 1.91
CA PRO A 1034 -31.86 -0.03 3.21
C PRO A 1034 -30.69 -0.86 3.76
N SER A 1035 -30.09 -0.40 4.87
CA SER A 1035 -29.13 -1.21 5.62
C SER A 1035 -29.70 -2.58 6.00
N GLY A 1036 -28.87 -3.62 6.03
CA GLY A 1036 -29.31 -4.98 6.30
C GLY A 1036 -28.53 -6.05 5.56
N ARG A 1037 -28.97 -7.30 5.76
CA ARG A 1037 -28.47 -8.48 5.05
C ARG A 1037 -29.55 -8.98 4.10
N TYR A 1038 -29.15 -9.39 2.90
CA TYR A 1038 -30.04 -9.85 1.83
C TYR A 1038 -29.50 -11.14 1.23
N GLU A 1039 -30.39 -12.09 0.95
CA GLU A 1039 -30.09 -13.29 0.16
C GLU A 1039 -31.15 -13.39 -0.94
N VAL A 1040 -30.71 -13.25 -2.19
CA VAL A 1040 -31.56 -13.04 -3.36
C VAL A 1040 -31.22 -14.09 -4.41
N THR A 1041 -32.23 -14.64 -5.07
CA THR A 1041 -32.08 -15.44 -6.28
C THR A 1041 -32.62 -14.67 -7.47
N SER A 1042 -32.00 -14.80 -8.64
CA SER A 1042 -32.48 -14.25 -9.91
C SER A 1042 -32.34 -15.31 -11.02
N ALA A 1043 -33.32 -15.41 -11.90
CA ALA A 1043 -33.21 -16.25 -13.10
C ALA A 1043 -32.58 -15.40 -14.22
N LEU A 1044 -31.54 -15.89 -14.86
CA LEU A 1044 -30.84 -15.22 -15.95
C LEU A 1044 -31.50 -15.55 -17.29
N SER A 1045 -31.57 -14.54 -18.18
CA SER A 1045 -32.10 -14.66 -19.54
C SER A 1045 -31.38 -15.69 -20.37
#